data_AF-A0A965P3R9-F1
#
_entry.id   AF-A0A965P3R9-F1
#
_cell.length_a   1.000
_cell.length_b   1.000
_cell.length_c   1.000
_cell.angle_alpha   90.00
_cell.angle_beta   90.00
_cell.angle_gamma   90.00
#
_symmetry.space_group_name_H-M   'P 1'
#
loop_
_entity.id
_entity.type
_entity.pdbx_description
1 polymer ?
#
loop_
_entity_poly.entity_id
_entity_poly.type
_entity_poly.pdbx_seq_one_letter_code
_entity_poly.pdbx_strand_id
1 'polypeptide(L)'
;VDGAQDVEVARPAARRAGASDLDILRAIDGERIVIDFPPLPAGRIVAVADREPFAAAEAARPAAGRAALTGDLILTFDTADARAVADQPLAAACALNLPAVAALAEASEFAPALEALTRLWTTALEIELTSGFSATVDQARRRQAVRPVALGLSGAAEWLLGQGLVPDEAGQAALAAVAGVVAASAALTACELTEALGPCPEGPALAGEALDALQRRQGLLAASDARQSTPLAAHAAKLTAAARKAMKRDGRRHGSISLLVDDAELSLRLGSPAFAHAALFETADGAVERRLSPALAAAMDDEDVAAAERRLLGRRTLMDAPGVDHEALRTLGFTDAELEAVETALAQVDVLEDAFGPLVLDPGYIRDVLGVEGAGPLLPRLGLSAEALAAAEAWALGHADLSGWDEAPAALAETLNRAPSEIERDLRRAVEPYSDAPDITPDAVSWRATAAEASALLVAAASEGRRAVRLLPDAAPSGLLLDLPDLEVAPRRPEAAAEAPPTEKIVERVVERDRTRRKLPDRRKGYIQKAAVGGHKVYIHTGEYDDGELGEIFIDMHKEGAAFRSLMNNFAIAISIGLQYGVPLDEFVDAFVFTRFEPAGRVTGNDRVGSATSILDYIFRELGVSYLDRTELANADAEPLDADGLGAGKADELVPAAHFISKGFARGAAPDNLVVLPFGKREPEQRVVSVANADACPACGDFTLQQRGAVRVCDSCGTAESKKG
;
A
#
# COMPACT_ATOMS: atom_id res chain seq x y z
N VAL A 1 -0.95 -6.55 -25.06
CA VAL A 1 -2.05 -5.88 -25.80
C VAL A 1 -1.70 -4.40 -25.80
N ASP A 2 -2.06 -3.68 -26.86
CA ASP A 2 -1.63 -2.31 -27.14
C ASP A 2 -1.92 -1.31 -26.01
N GLY A 3 -0.99 -0.35 -25.84
CA GLY A 3 -1.31 1.01 -25.43
C GLY A 3 -1.35 1.29 -23.93
N ALA A 4 -0.79 2.44 -23.55
CA ALA A 4 -0.62 2.99 -22.21
C ALA A 4 -1.86 3.04 -21.30
N GLN A 5 -3.05 2.65 -21.77
CA GLN A 5 -4.29 2.61 -20.99
C GLN A 5 -4.36 1.45 -19.99
N ASP A 6 -3.59 0.37 -20.19
CA ASP A 6 -3.58 -0.77 -19.25
C ASP A 6 -2.65 -0.58 -18.03
N VAL A 7 -1.75 0.41 -18.06
CA VAL A 7 -0.71 0.58 -17.03
C VAL A 7 -1.26 1.13 -15.71
N GLU A 8 -2.23 2.05 -15.76
CA GLU A 8 -2.89 2.56 -14.55
C GLU A 8 -3.83 1.53 -13.92
N VAL A 9 -4.46 0.67 -14.73
CA VAL A 9 -5.31 -0.42 -14.23
C VAL A 9 -4.48 -1.57 -13.67
N ALA A 10 -3.30 -1.83 -14.25
CA ALA A 10 -2.40 -2.90 -13.81
C ALA A 10 -1.58 -2.56 -12.56
N ARG A 11 -1.28 -1.28 -12.29
CA ARG A 11 -0.50 -0.84 -11.12
C ARG A 11 -1.10 -1.29 -9.77
N PRO A 12 -2.40 -1.04 -9.51
CA PRO A 12 -3.07 -1.51 -8.29
C PRO A 12 -3.15 -3.04 -8.19
N ALA A 13 -3.25 -3.74 -9.31
CA ALA A 13 -3.27 -5.20 -9.36
C ALA A 13 -1.88 -5.79 -9.05
N ALA A 14 -0.81 -5.21 -9.60
CA ALA A 14 0.57 -5.60 -9.34
C ALA A 14 0.98 -5.36 -7.88
N ARG A 15 0.58 -4.22 -7.30
CA ARG A 15 0.77 -3.95 -5.86
C ARG A 15 0.04 -4.94 -4.97
N ARG A 16 -1.23 -5.26 -5.29
CA ARG A 16 -2.02 -6.28 -4.59
C ARG A 16 -1.39 -7.67 -4.68
N ALA A 17 -0.64 -7.95 -5.74
CA ALA A 17 0.12 -9.19 -5.93
C ALA A 17 1.51 -9.16 -5.26
N GLY A 18 1.87 -8.09 -4.54
CA GLY A 18 3.14 -7.96 -3.80
C GLY A 18 4.30 -7.36 -4.58
N ALA A 19 4.08 -6.83 -5.80
CA ALA A 19 5.13 -6.16 -6.56
C ALA A 19 5.50 -4.81 -5.94
N SER A 20 6.81 -4.51 -5.85
CA SER A 20 7.26 -3.21 -5.38
C SER A 20 7.03 -2.14 -6.44
N ASP A 21 6.92 -0.87 -6.03
CA ASP A 21 6.77 0.25 -6.96
C ASP A 21 7.93 0.35 -7.97
N LEU A 22 9.12 -0.08 -7.55
CA LEU A 22 10.28 -0.15 -8.42
C LEU A 22 10.12 -1.22 -9.49
N ASP A 23 9.57 -2.38 -9.15
CA ASP A 23 9.30 -3.45 -10.12
C ASP A 23 8.23 -3.03 -11.12
N ILE A 24 7.20 -2.30 -10.66
CA ILE A 24 6.15 -1.84 -11.56
C ILE A 24 6.69 -0.80 -12.55
N LEU A 25 7.51 0.15 -12.09
CA LEU A 25 8.14 1.15 -12.97
C LEU A 25 9.07 0.49 -14.00
N ARG A 26 9.88 -0.47 -13.57
CA ARG A 26 10.75 -1.25 -14.46
C ARG A 26 9.96 -2.06 -15.50
N ALA A 27 8.83 -2.64 -15.10
CA ALA A 27 7.94 -3.34 -16.03
C ALA A 27 7.27 -2.41 -17.05
N ILE A 28 6.93 -1.18 -16.65
CA ILE A 28 6.38 -0.13 -17.52
C ILE A 28 7.40 0.31 -18.57
N ASP A 29 8.68 0.39 -18.19
CA ASP A 29 9.80 0.70 -19.09
C ASP A 29 10.18 -0.47 -20.02
N GLY A 30 9.37 -1.53 -20.05
CA GLY A 30 9.51 -2.67 -20.95
C GLY A 30 10.46 -3.76 -20.44
N GLU A 31 10.94 -3.64 -19.19
CA GLU A 31 11.79 -4.64 -18.58
C GLU A 31 10.95 -5.87 -18.18
N ARG A 32 11.33 -7.07 -18.65
CA ARG A 32 10.66 -8.30 -18.24
C ARG A 32 11.12 -8.71 -16.85
N ILE A 33 10.31 -8.40 -15.86
CA ILE A 33 10.54 -8.82 -14.48
C ILE A 33 9.85 -10.17 -14.27
N VAL A 34 10.64 -11.17 -13.89
CA VAL A 34 10.12 -12.43 -13.39
C VAL A 34 9.89 -12.22 -11.90
N ILE A 35 8.68 -11.77 -11.56
CA ILE A 35 8.22 -11.74 -10.18
C ILE A 35 7.89 -13.18 -9.84
N ASP A 36 8.56 -13.73 -8.84
CA ASP A 36 8.11 -14.97 -8.22
C ASP A 36 6.82 -14.61 -7.49
N PHE A 37 5.70 -14.73 -8.19
CA PHE A 37 4.41 -14.45 -7.58
C PHE A 37 4.34 -15.36 -6.35
N PRO A 38 3.96 -14.84 -5.16
CA PRO A 38 3.48 -15.73 -4.13
C PRO A 38 2.45 -16.64 -4.81
N PRO A 39 2.46 -17.97 -4.53
CA PRO A 39 1.49 -18.86 -5.15
C PRO A 39 0.14 -18.17 -5.05
N LEU A 40 -0.56 -18.04 -6.20
CA LEU A 40 -1.90 -17.45 -6.27
C LEU A 40 -2.60 -17.80 -4.97
N PRO A 41 -3.13 -16.81 -4.20
CA PRO A 41 -3.66 -17.06 -2.87
C PRO A 41 -4.46 -18.34 -2.95
N ALA A 42 -4.02 -19.34 -2.19
CA ALA A 42 -4.52 -20.70 -2.31
C ALA A 42 -6.03 -20.58 -2.45
N GLY A 43 -6.57 -21.04 -3.59
CA GLY A 43 -7.96 -20.79 -3.93
C GLY A 43 -8.85 -21.16 -2.74
N ARG A 44 -9.92 -20.40 -2.54
CA ARG A 44 -10.89 -20.53 -1.43
C ARG A 44 -10.81 -21.87 -0.70
N ILE A 45 -10.27 -21.85 0.51
CA ILE A 45 -10.03 -23.06 1.30
C ILE A 45 -11.29 -23.32 2.12
N VAL A 46 -11.96 -24.43 1.88
CA VAL A 46 -13.09 -24.88 2.72
C VAL A 46 -12.56 -25.89 3.73
N ALA A 47 -12.64 -25.55 5.02
CA ALA A 47 -12.26 -26.44 6.12
C ALA A 47 -13.47 -26.86 6.94
N VAL A 48 -13.41 -28.05 7.53
CA VAL A 48 -14.42 -28.56 8.45
C VAL A 48 -13.78 -28.71 9.83
N ALA A 49 -14.44 -28.17 10.85
CA ALA A 49 -14.02 -28.34 12.24
C ALA A 49 -15.20 -28.73 13.12
N ASP A 50 -14.99 -29.67 14.04
CA ASP A 50 -16.00 -29.98 15.04
C ASP A 50 -16.19 -28.78 16.00
N ARG A 51 -17.43 -28.38 16.26
CA ARG A 51 -17.76 -27.16 17.04
C ARG A 51 -17.12 -27.15 18.42
N GLU A 52 -17.42 -28.15 19.24
CA GLU A 52 -16.96 -28.17 20.64
C GLU A 52 -15.44 -28.33 20.74
N PRO A 53 -14.81 -29.27 20.01
CA PRO A 53 -13.35 -29.38 20.01
C PRO A 53 -12.68 -28.11 19.50
N PHE A 54 -13.16 -27.47 18.44
CA PHE A 54 -12.56 -26.23 17.95
C PHE A 54 -12.72 -25.07 18.95
N ALA A 55 -13.90 -24.95 19.56
CA ALA A 55 -14.18 -23.98 20.60
C ALA A 55 -13.36 -24.23 21.88
N ALA A 56 -12.86 -25.46 22.11
CA ALA A 56 -12.04 -25.83 23.28
C ALA A 56 -10.53 -25.97 22.99
N ALA A 57 -10.11 -26.27 21.75
CA ALA A 57 -8.75 -26.65 21.40
C ALA A 57 -7.86 -25.47 21.05
N GLU A 58 -6.79 -25.28 21.82
CA GLU A 58 -5.85 -24.16 21.65
C GLU A 58 -4.89 -24.36 20.46
N ALA A 59 -4.60 -25.60 20.05
CA ALA A 59 -3.58 -25.89 19.04
C ALA A 59 -4.00 -25.61 17.59
N ALA A 60 -5.28 -25.79 17.24
CA ALA A 60 -5.79 -25.59 15.87
C ALA A 60 -6.13 -24.11 15.57
N ARG A 61 -6.41 -23.33 16.62
CA ARG A 61 -6.85 -21.94 16.52
C ARG A 61 -5.82 -21.03 15.83
N PRO A 62 -4.52 -21.00 16.21
CA PRO A 62 -3.54 -20.11 15.58
C PRO A 62 -3.37 -20.37 14.09
N ALA A 63 -3.47 -21.63 13.65
CA ALA A 63 -3.39 -21.99 12.24
C ALA A 63 -4.62 -21.50 11.48
N ALA A 64 -5.82 -21.69 12.03
CA ALA A 64 -7.07 -21.20 11.45
C ALA A 64 -7.11 -19.67 11.40
N GLY A 65 -6.71 -18.98 12.47
CA GLY A 65 -6.65 -17.51 12.51
C GLY A 65 -5.65 -16.94 11.50
N ARG A 66 -4.48 -17.57 11.34
CA ARG A 66 -3.53 -17.19 10.27
C ARG A 66 -4.12 -17.42 8.89
N ALA A 67 -4.69 -18.59 8.64
CA ALA A 67 -5.28 -18.94 7.35
C ALA A 67 -6.46 -18.04 6.98
N ALA A 68 -7.24 -17.55 7.94
CA ALA A 68 -8.33 -16.60 7.72
C ALA A 68 -7.84 -15.18 7.38
N LEU A 69 -6.66 -14.77 7.84
CA LEU A 69 -6.09 -13.44 7.54
C LEU A 69 -5.24 -13.43 6.27
N THR A 70 -4.48 -14.49 6.03
CA THR A 70 -3.53 -14.57 4.90
C THR A 70 -4.08 -15.34 3.70
N GLY A 71 -5.21 -16.03 3.86
CA GLY A 71 -5.86 -16.83 2.82
C GLY A 71 -7.38 -16.66 2.87
N ASP A 72 -8.06 -17.21 1.86
CA ASP A 72 -9.53 -17.16 1.78
C ASP A 72 -10.14 -18.40 2.46
N LEU A 73 -9.93 -18.53 3.78
CA LEU A 73 -10.46 -19.63 4.58
C LEU A 73 -11.95 -19.45 4.86
N ILE A 74 -12.75 -20.45 4.48
CA ILE A 74 -14.11 -20.65 4.95
C ILE A 74 -14.12 -21.82 5.93
N LEU A 75 -14.36 -21.52 7.20
CA LEU A 75 -14.51 -22.52 8.24
C LEU A 75 -15.98 -22.93 8.35
N THR A 76 -16.24 -24.21 8.16
CA THR A 76 -17.56 -24.83 8.34
C THR A 76 -17.52 -25.81 9.50
N PHE A 77 -18.69 -26.15 10.03
CA PHE A 77 -18.80 -27.02 11.21
C PHE A 77 -19.52 -28.35 10.95
N ASP A 78 -19.90 -28.58 9.70
CA ASP A 78 -20.53 -29.80 9.25
C ASP A 78 -20.08 -30.14 7.82
N THR A 79 -20.00 -31.43 7.51
CA THR A 79 -19.53 -31.89 6.19
C THR A 79 -20.51 -31.60 5.06
N ALA A 80 -21.82 -31.54 5.33
CA ALA A 80 -22.82 -31.16 4.33
C ALA A 80 -22.69 -29.66 4.00
N ASP A 81 -22.50 -28.82 5.02
CA ASP A 81 -22.23 -27.39 4.84
C ASP A 81 -20.95 -27.16 4.02
N ALA A 82 -19.87 -27.89 4.33
CA ALA A 82 -18.62 -27.84 3.59
C ALA A 82 -18.79 -28.20 2.09
N ARG A 83 -19.59 -29.24 1.80
CA ARG A 83 -19.91 -29.63 0.42
C ARG A 83 -20.73 -28.55 -0.29
N ALA A 84 -21.75 -28.02 0.38
CA ALA A 84 -22.60 -26.97 -0.18
C ALA A 84 -21.79 -25.69 -0.49
N VAL A 85 -20.85 -25.31 0.38
CA VAL A 85 -19.92 -24.19 0.13
C VAL A 85 -18.98 -24.50 -1.03
N ALA A 86 -18.47 -25.73 -1.14
CA ALA A 86 -17.60 -26.12 -2.25
C ALA A 86 -18.33 -26.11 -3.60
N ASP A 87 -19.63 -26.40 -3.61
CA ASP A 87 -20.47 -26.42 -4.81
C ASP A 87 -21.06 -25.04 -5.16
N GLN A 88 -21.09 -24.06 -4.24
CA GLN A 88 -21.63 -22.72 -4.48
C GLN A 88 -21.03 -22.00 -5.71
N PRO A 89 -19.70 -22.00 -5.95
CA PRO A 89 -19.12 -21.37 -7.15
C PRO A 89 -19.56 -22.01 -8.48
N LEU A 90 -20.14 -23.21 -8.43
CA LEU A 90 -20.65 -23.92 -9.60
C LEU A 90 -22.14 -23.62 -9.85
N ALA A 91 -22.79 -22.92 -8.93
CA ALA A 91 -24.22 -22.67 -8.98
C ALA A 91 -24.57 -21.67 -10.10
N ALA A 92 -25.62 -22.01 -10.84
CA ALA A 92 -26.32 -21.01 -11.63
C ALA A 92 -27.01 -20.05 -10.66
N ALA A 93 -26.70 -18.76 -10.72
CA ALA A 93 -27.19 -17.78 -9.77
C ALA A 93 -28.06 -16.70 -10.42
N CYS A 94 -29.08 -16.28 -9.69
CA CYS A 94 -29.82 -15.05 -9.94
C CYS A 94 -30.11 -14.36 -8.60
N ALA A 95 -30.54 -13.11 -8.63
CA ALA A 95 -31.02 -12.41 -7.45
C ALA A 95 -32.40 -11.78 -7.74
N LEU A 96 -33.29 -11.91 -6.77
CA LEU A 96 -34.65 -11.40 -6.79
C LEU A 96 -34.67 -10.06 -6.04
N ASN A 97 -34.91 -8.97 -6.76
CA ASN A 97 -35.04 -7.62 -6.18
C ASN A 97 -36.40 -7.50 -5.49
N LEU A 98 -36.42 -7.61 -4.16
CA LEU A 98 -37.66 -7.60 -3.36
C LEU A 98 -38.44 -6.29 -3.47
N PRO A 99 -37.80 -5.09 -3.40
CA PRO A 99 -38.50 -3.83 -3.66
C PRO A 99 -39.19 -3.78 -5.01
N ALA A 100 -38.53 -4.26 -6.07
CA ALA A 100 -39.12 -4.28 -7.41
C ALA A 100 -40.32 -5.23 -7.50
N VAL A 101 -40.26 -6.41 -6.87
CA VAL A 101 -41.40 -7.34 -6.81
C VAL A 101 -42.57 -6.72 -6.05
N ALA A 102 -42.29 -6.04 -4.94
CA ALA A 102 -43.31 -5.35 -4.15
C ALA A 102 -43.94 -4.16 -4.90
N ALA A 103 -43.19 -3.46 -5.74
CA ALA A 103 -43.71 -2.38 -6.57
C ALA A 103 -44.60 -2.87 -7.73
N LEU A 104 -44.42 -4.11 -8.19
CA LEU A 104 -45.17 -4.70 -9.30
C LEU A 104 -46.47 -5.38 -8.87
N ALA A 105 -46.60 -5.74 -7.59
CA ALA A 105 -47.74 -6.48 -7.07
C ALA A 105 -48.52 -5.64 -6.05
N GLU A 106 -49.84 -5.78 -6.03
CA GLU A 106 -50.58 -5.33 -4.84
C GLU A 106 -50.11 -6.14 -3.61
N ALA A 107 -50.25 -5.59 -2.40
CA ALA A 107 -49.75 -6.24 -1.18
C ALA A 107 -50.29 -7.68 -0.99
N SER A 108 -51.54 -7.95 -1.40
CA SER A 108 -52.14 -9.28 -1.37
C SER A 108 -51.60 -10.24 -2.43
N GLU A 109 -50.99 -9.73 -3.50
CA GLU A 109 -50.46 -10.49 -4.62
C GLU A 109 -48.94 -10.71 -4.55
N PHE A 110 -48.26 -10.10 -3.57
CA PHE A 110 -46.82 -10.22 -3.39
C PHE A 110 -46.34 -11.68 -3.29
N ALA A 111 -46.98 -12.50 -2.45
CA ALA A 111 -46.57 -13.90 -2.27
C ALA A 111 -46.80 -14.77 -3.53
N PRO A 112 -47.97 -14.71 -4.20
CA PRO A 112 -48.16 -15.36 -5.51
C PRO A 112 -47.19 -14.87 -6.60
N ALA A 113 -46.90 -13.57 -6.67
CA ALA A 113 -45.96 -13.03 -7.64
C ALA A 113 -44.55 -13.57 -7.40
N LEU A 114 -44.11 -13.61 -6.13
CA LEU A 114 -42.83 -14.16 -5.74
C LEU A 114 -42.72 -15.67 -6.04
N GLU A 115 -43.79 -16.45 -5.81
CA GLU A 115 -43.86 -17.87 -6.19
C GLU A 115 -43.71 -18.06 -7.70
N ALA A 116 -44.46 -17.29 -8.51
CA ALA A 116 -44.41 -17.38 -9.97
C ALA A 116 -43.02 -16.99 -10.51
N LEU A 117 -42.42 -15.92 -9.97
CA LEU A 117 -41.08 -15.46 -10.34
C LEU A 117 -40.01 -16.49 -9.94
N THR A 118 -40.13 -17.07 -8.74
CA THR A 118 -39.22 -18.12 -8.26
C THR A 118 -39.28 -19.35 -9.16
N ARG A 119 -40.48 -19.76 -9.59
CA ARG A 119 -40.67 -20.90 -10.51
C ARG A 119 -40.04 -20.63 -11.88
N LEU A 120 -40.24 -19.43 -12.42
CA LEU A 120 -39.65 -19.01 -13.68
C LEU A 120 -38.12 -19.07 -13.61
N TRP A 121 -37.51 -18.41 -12.61
CA TRP A 121 -36.06 -18.37 -12.49
C TRP A 121 -35.45 -19.71 -12.13
N THR A 122 -36.08 -20.52 -11.28
CA THR A 122 -35.60 -21.89 -11.00
C THR A 122 -35.52 -22.73 -12.28
N THR A 123 -36.50 -22.56 -13.19
CA THR A 123 -36.49 -23.23 -14.49
C THR A 123 -35.41 -22.66 -15.42
N ALA A 124 -35.25 -21.33 -15.46
CA ALA A 124 -34.22 -20.67 -16.26
C ALA A 124 -32.80 -21.08 -15.82
N LEU A 125 -32.56 -21.20 -14.51
CA LEU A 125 -31.30 -21.67 -13.94
C LEU A 125 -31.02 -23.13 -14.30
N GLU A 126 -32.04 -24.00 -14.36
CA GLU A 126 -31.85 -25.39 -14.84
C GLU A 126 -31.44 -25.44 -16.33
N ILE A 127 -31.97 -24.54 -17.15
CA ILE A 127 -31.55 -24.39 -18.55
C ILE A 127 -30.10 -23.93 -18.61
N GLU A 128 -29.74 -22.91 -17.83
CA GLU A 128 -28.38 -22.40 -17.76
C GLU A 128 -27.40 -23.47 -17.27
N LEU A 129 -27.75 -24.27 -16.26
CA LEU A 129 -26.95 -25.41 -15.81
C LEU A 129 -26.69 -26.43 -16.91
N THR A 130 -27.58 -26.54 -17.90
CA THR A 130 -27.46 -27.49 -19.00
C THR A 130 -26.55 -26.97 -20.13
N SER A 131 -26.54 -25.65 -20.37
CA SER A 131 -25.78 -25.01 -21.45
C SER A 131 -24.57 -24.19 -20.99
N GLY A 132 -24.37 -24.04 -19.68
CA GLY A 132 -23.43 -23.12 -19.07
C GLY A 132 -21.97 -23.56 -19.17
N PHE A 133 -21.07 -22.58 -19.17
CA PHE A 133 -19.63 -22.80 -19.24
C PHE A 133 -19.04 -23.10 -17.85
N SER A 134 -18.01 -23.93 -17.80
CA SER A 134 -17.19 -24.15 -16.60
C SER A 134 -15.72 -24.02 -16.98
N ALA A 135 -14.91 -23.43 -16.10
CA ALA A 135 -13.50 -23.15 -16.40
C ALA A 135 -12.69 -24.44 -16.56
N THR A 136 -13.07 -25.52 -15.86
CA THR A 136 -12.40 -26.82 -15.94
C THR A 136 -13.38 -27.97 -16.19
N VAL A 137 -12.86 -29.09 -16.71
CA VAL A 137 -13.64 -30.32 -16.93
C VAL A 137 -14.17 -30.90 -15.61
N ASP A 138 -13.39 -30.81 -14.52
CA ASP A 138 -13.82 -31.32 -13.22
C ASP A 138 -14.95 -30.47 -12.63
N GLN A 139 -14.88 -29.14 -12.78
CA GLN A 139 -15.98 -28.26 -12.43
C GLN A 139 -17.23 -28.55 -13.27
N ALA A 140 -17.08 -28.76 -14.58
CA ALA A 140 -18.20 -29.13 -15.45
C ALA A 140 -18.86 -30.44 -15.01
N ARG A 141 -18.08 -31.48 -14.71
CA ARG A 141 -18.57 -32.77 -14.21
C ARG A 141 -19.28 -32.62 -12.88
N ARG A 142 -18.68 -31.93 -11.92
CA ARG A 142 -19.27 -31.70 -10.59
C ARG A 142 -20.57 -30.91 -10.70
N ARG A 143 -20.59 -29.86 -11.52
CA ARG A 143 -21.78 -29.04 -11.81
C ARG A 143 -22.91 -29.88 -12.40
N GLN A 144 -22.65 -30.78 -13.34
CA GLN A 144 -23.68 -31.68 -13.90
C GLN A 144 -24.14 -32.75 -12.88
N ALA A 145 -23.25 -33.21 -12.00
CA ALA A 145 -23.57 -34.21 -11.00
C ALA A 145 -24.46 -33.67 -9.87
N VAL A 146 -24.18 -32.46 -9.39
CA VAL A 146 -24.89 -31.82 -8.27
C VAL A 146 -26.02 -30.91 -8.74
N ARG A 147 -25.89 -30.23 -9.89
CA ARG A 147 -26.84 -29.23 -10.39
C ARG A 147 -27.23 -28.16 -9.36
N PRO A 148 -26.25 -27.43 -8.76
CA PRO A 148 -26.54 -26.42 -7.75
C PRO A 148 -27.18 -25.16 -8.37
N VAL A 149 -28.16 -24.57 -7.68
CA VAL A 149 -28.79 -23.30 -8.09
C VAL A 149 -28.81 -22.31 -6.93
N ALA A 150 -28.78 -21.01 -7.23
CA ALA A 150 -28.88 -19.95 -6.24
C ALA A 150 -29.90 -18.87 -6.66
N LEU A 151 -30.80 -18.55 -5.75
CA LEU A 151 -31.81 -17.49 -5.89
C LEU A 151 -31.66 -16.50 -4.74
N GLY A 152 -30.73 -15.55 -4.90
CA GLY A 152 -30.42 -14.53 -3.90
C GLY A 152 -31.61 -13.61 -3.63
N LEU A 153 -31.77 -13.16 -2.39
CA LEU A 153 -32.72 -12.10 -2.05
C LEU A 153 -31.96 -10.77 -1.96
N SER A 154 -32.34 -9.80 -2.79
CA SER A 154 -31.70 -8.49 -2.88
C SER A 154 -32.68 -7.40 -2.45
N GLY A 155 -32.16 -6.36 -1.79
CA GLY A 155 -32.96 -5.23 -1.32
C GLY A 155 -33.79 -5.56 -0.08
N ALA A 156 -33.28 -6.40 0.83
CA ALA A 156 -34.05 -6.89 1.98
C ALA A 156 -34.41 -5.77 2.97
N ALA A 157 -33.45 -4.90 3.30
CA ALA A 157 -33.67 -3.76 4.18
C ALA A 157 -34.62 -2.73 3.53
N GLU A 158 -34.43 -2.46 2.25
CA GLU A 158 -35.25 -1.55 1.45
C GLU A 158 -36.68 -2.04 1.34
N TRP A 159 -36.87 -3.35 1.16
CA TRP A 159 -38.18 -3.96 1.15
C TRP A 159 -38.87 -3.81 2.50
N LEU A 160 -38.18 -4.10 3.61
CA LEU A 160 -38.73 -3.92 4.96
C LEU A 160 -39.19 -2.47 5.19
N LEU A 161 -38.34 -1.50 4.90
CA LEU A 161 -38.65 -0.08 5.03
C LEU A 161 -39.85 0.31 4.16
N GLY A 162 -39.91 -0.19 2.92
CA GLY A 162 -41.06 0.01 2.02
C GLY A 162 -42.36 -0.63 2.50
N GLN A 163 -42.30 -1.63 3.38
CA GLN A 163 -43.47 -2.20 4.06
C GLN A 163 -43.82 -1.47 5.37
N GLY A 164 -43.10 -0.41 5.73
CA GLY A 164 -43.22 0.25 7.03
C GLY A 164 -42.69 -0.57 8.20
N LEU A 165 -41.78 -1.52 7.92
CA LEU A 165 -41.10 -2.35 8.91
C LEU A 165 -39.64 -1.91 9.05
N VAL A 166 -39.05 -2.24 10.20
CA VAL A 166 -37.62 -2.04 10.49
C VAL A 166 -36.94 -3.40 10.65
N PRO A 167 -35.60 -3.50 10.55
CA PRO A 167 -34.86 -4.76 10.69
C PRO A 167 -34.75 -5.28 12.14
N ASP A 168 -35.86 -5.22 12.89
CA ASP A 168 -36.03 -5.77 14.23
C ASP A 168 -36.52 -7.24 14.17
N GLU A 169 -36.94 -7.81 15.31
CA GLU A 169 -37.45 -9.19 15.36
C GLU A 169 -38.66 -9.41 14.42
N ALA A 170 -39.56 -8.42 14.30
CA ALA A 170 -40.74 -8.52 13.44
C ALA A 170 -40.36 -8.43 11.96
N GLY A 171 -39.48 -7.51 11.59
CA GLY A 171 -38.95 -7.41 10.23
C GLY A 171 -38.16 -8.65 9.82
N GLN A 172 -37.32 -9.19 10.70
CA GLN A 172 -36.61 -10.44 10.48
C GLN A 172 -37.57 -11.62 10.28
N ALA A 173 -38.67 -11.69 11.05
CA ALA A 173 -39.70 -12.71 10.88
C ALA A 173 -40.45 -12.57 9.53
N ALA A 174 -40.72 -11.34 9.09
CA ALA A 174 -41.31 -11.07 7.78
C ALA A 174 -40.37 -11.51 6.64
N LEU A 175 -39.08 -11.17 6.71
CA LEU A 175 -38.07 -11.59 5.75
C LEU A 175 -37.88 -13.12 5.74
N ALA A 176 -37.92 -13.76 6.91
CA ALA A 176 -37.90 -15.22 7.03
C ALA A 176 -39.08 -15.88 6.30
N ALA A 177 -40.27 -15.27 6.33
CA ALA A 177 -41.42 -15.75 5.57
C ALA A 177 -41.22 -15.60 4.05
N VAL A 178 -40.62 -14.48 3.58
CA VAL A 178 -40.20 -14.30 2.17
C VAL A 178 -39.24 -15.42 1.76
N ALA A 179 -38.19 -15.65 2.54
CA ALA A 179 -37.22 -16.71 2.30
C ALA A 179 -37.87 -18.10 2.27
N GLY A 180 -38.84 -18.36 3.15
CA GLY A 180 -39.65 -19.58 3.16
C GLY A 180 -40.44 -19.79 1.86
N VAL A 181 -41.09 -18.74 1.32
CA VAL A 181 -41.80 -18.81 0.04
C VAL A 181 -40.83 -19.16 -1.09
N VAL A 182 -39.69 -18.47 -1.19
CA VAL A 182 -38.70 -18.70 -2.26
C VAL A 182 -38.11 -20.11 -2.17
N ALA A 183 -37.63 -20.52 -0.98
CA ALA A 183 -37.07 -21.85 -0.77
C ALA A 183 -38.06 -22.97 -1.13
N ALA A 184 -39.31 -22.85 -0.68
CA ALA A 184 -40.33 -23.86 -0.93
C ALA A 184 -40.77 -23.91 -2.40
N SER A 185 -40.93 -22.75 -3.04
CA SER A 185 -41.30 -22.65 -4.45
C SER A 185 -40.21 -23.20 -5.36
N ALA A 186 -38.94 -22.90 -5.06
CA ALA A 186 -37.79 -23.44 -5.78
C ALA A 186 -37.69 -24.97 -5.59
N ALA A 187 -37.90 -25.47 -4.36
CA ALA A 187 -37.92 -26.91 -4.09
C ALA A 187 -39.06 -27.64 -4.82
N LEU A 188 -40.27 -27.07 -4.83
CA LEU A 188 -41.40 -27.62 -5.59
C LEU A 188 -41.10 -27.67 -7.09
N THR A 189 -40.60 -26.57 -7.65
CA THR A 189 -40.21 -26.49 -9.05
C THR A 189 -39.12 -27.52 -9.37
N ALA A 190 -38.15 -27.72 -8.48
CA ALA A 190 -37.13 -28.74 -8.64
C ALA A 190 -37.70 -30.18 -8.64
N CYS A 191 -38.76 -30.45 -7.89
CA CYS A 191 -39.48 -31.73 -7.93
C CYS A 191 -40.24 -31.89 -9.25
N GLU A 192 -40.94 -30.85 -9.73
CA GLU A 192 -41.60 -30.84 -11.04
C GLU A 192 -40.60 -31.12 -12.18
N LEU A 193 -39.43 -30.49 -12.14
CA LEU A 193 -38.36 -30.72 -13.11
C LEU A 193 -37.80 -32.15 -13.06
N THR A 194 -37.86 -32.81 -11.91
CA THR A 194 -37.46 -34.22 -11.80
C THR A 194 -38.42 -35.14 -12.55
N GLU A 195 -39.73 -34.85 -12.53
CA GLU A 195 -40.70 -35.61 -13.33
C GLU A 195 -40.41 -35.50 -14.83
N ALA A 196 -39.98 -34.33 -15.30
CA ALA A 196 -39.70 -34.09 -16.71
C ALA A 196 -38.31 -34.55 -17.18
N LEU A 197 -37.27 -34.39 -16.34
CA LEU A 197 -35.86 -34.52 -16.74
C LEU A 197 -35.08 -35.58 -15.95
N GLY A 198 -35.71 -36.20 -14.93
CA GLY A 198 -35.06 -37.08 -13.95
C GLY A 198 -34.31 -36.32 -12.85
N PRO A 199 -33.95 -36.97 -11.74
CA PRO A 199 -33.18 -36.34 -10.66
C PRO A 199 -31.73 -36.06 -11.09
N CYS A 200 -31.00 -35.23 -10.35
CA CYS A 200 -29.55 -35.13 -10.55
C CYS A 200 -28.84 -36.44 -10.13
N PRO A 201 -27.66 -36.75 -10.70
CA PRO A 201 -26.89 -37.95 -10.34
C PRO A 201 -26.61 -38.12 -8.85
N GLU A 202 -26.29 -37.02 -8.14
CA GLU A 202 -26.05 -37.03 -6.69
C GLU A 202 -27.34 -36.93 -5.85
N GLY A 203 -28.49 -36.75 -6.50
CA GLY A 203 -29.79 -36.55 -5.86
C GLY A 203 -30.14 -37.61 -4.81
N PRO A 204 -29.96 -38.92 -5.09
CA PRO A 204 -30.23 -39.97 -4.10
C PRO A 204 -29.37 -39.88 -2.84
N ALA A 205 -28.11 -39.43 -2.95
CA ALA A 205 -27.21 -39.26 -1.82
C ALA A 205 -27.60 -38.04 -0.96
N LEU A 206 -28.11 -36.98 -1.60
CA LEU A 206 -28.48 -35.72 -0.97
C LEU A 206 -29.96 -35.66 -0.51
N ALA A 207 -30.78 -36.66 -0.86
CA ALA A 207 -32.22 -36.64 -0.61
C ALA A 207 -32.58 -36.55 0.88
N GLY A 208 -31.80 -37.23 1.75
CA GLY A 208 -31.99 -37.17 3.21
C GLY A 208 -31.76 -35.77 3.76
N GLU A 209 -30.61 -35.17 3.42
CA GLU A 209 -30.24 -33.81 3.84
C GLU A 209 -31.28 -32.76 3.40
N ALA A 210 -31.77 -32.88 2.17
CA ALA A 210 -32.81 -32.02 1.61
C ALA A 210 -34.17 -32.17 2.32
N LEU A 211 -34.57 -33.39 2.66
CA LEU A 211 -35.80 -33.65 3.40
C LEU A 211 -35.73 -33.12 4.83
N ASP A 212 -34.58 -33.29 5.49
CA ASP A 212 -34.33 -32.77 6.83
C ASP A 212 -34.34 -31.24 6.83
N ALA A 213 -33.76 -30.60 5.81
CA ALA A 213 -33.82 -29.15 5.64
C ALA A 213 -35.26 -28.65 5.51
N LEU A 214 -36.10 -29.27 4.66
CA LEU A 214 -37.51 -28.92 4.54
C LEU A 214 -38.29 -29.15 5.84
N GLN A 215 -37.97 -30.19 6.61
CA GLN A 215 -38.57 -30.44 7.91
C GLN A 215 -38.18 -29.38 8.95
N ARG A 216 -36.90 -28.97 8.99
CA ARG A 216 -36.45 -27.86 9.85
C ARG A 216 -37.15 -26.55 9.50
N ARG A 217 -37.22 -26.20 8.21
CA ARG A 217 -37.92 -24.98 7.72
C ARG A 217 -39.39 -24.97 8.11
N GLN A 218 -40.07 -26.11 7.99
CA GLN A 218 -41.46 -26.23 8.42
C GLN A 218 -41.62 -25.97 9.93
N GLY A 219 -40.68 -26.46 10.76
CA GLY A 219 -40.67 -26.18 12.19
C GLY A 219 -40.44 -24.70 12.53
N LEU A 220 -39.51 -24.04 11.82
CA LEU A 220 -39.23 -22.61 11.98
C LEU A 220 -40.46 -21.76 11.64
N LEU A 221 -41.11 -22.04 10.51
CA LEU A 221 -42.32 -21.34 10.08
C LEU A 221 -43.50 -21.56 11.04
N ALA A 222 -43.63 -22.75 11.63
CA ALA A 222 -44.64 -23.01 12.65
C ALA A 222 -44.37 -22.24 13.95
N ALA A 223 -43.10 -22.09 14.33
CA ALA A 223 -42.70 -21.35 15.52
C ALA A 223 -42.81 -19.82 15.36
N SER A 224 -42.70 -19.30 14.12
CA SER A 224 -42.96 -17.88 13.84
C SER A 224 -44.46 -17.58 13.75
N ASP A 225 -45.25 -18.47 13.13
CA ASP A 225 -46.71 -18.35 13.04
C ASP A 225 -47.40 -18.29 14.42
N ALA A 226 -46.86 -19.03 15.40
CA ALA A 226 -47.33 -18.98 16.79
C ALA A 226 -47.06 -17.65 17.51
N ARG A 227 -46.10 -16.84 17.02
CA ARG A 227 -45.73 -15.53 17.61
C ARG A 227 -46.43 -14.38 16.89
N GLN A 228 -46.40 -14.37 15.56
CA GLN A 228 -46.98 -13.34 14.70
C GLN A 228 -47.43 -13.98 13.37
N SER A 229 -48.65 -14.51 13.33
CA SER A 229 -49.24 -15.11 12.13
C SER A 229 -49.48 -14.05 11.06
N THR A 230 -48.71 -14.09 9.98
CA THR A 230 -48.91 -13.25 8.79
C THR A 230 -49.41 -14.09 7.61
N PRO A 231 -50.18 -13.51 6.67
CA PRO A 231 -50.60 -14.22 5.46
C PRO A 231 -49.40 -14.81 4.67
N LEU A 232 -48.27 -14.11 4.67
CA LEU A 232 -47.04 -14.54 4.04
C LEU A 232 -46.44 -15.78 4.72
N ALA A 233 -46.37 -15.79 6.06
CA ALA A 233 -45.88 -16.94 6.83
C ALA A 233 -46.76 -18.18 6.64
N ALA A 234 -48.09 -18.01 6.63
CA ALA A 234 -49.04 -19.08 6.37
C ALA A 234 -48.88 -19.66 4.95
N HIS A 235 -48.66 -18.80 3.95
CA HIS A 235 -48.38 -19.22 2.57
C HIS A 235 -47.07 -20.00 2.48
N ALA A 236 -45.99 -19.49 3.09
CA ALA A 236 -44.69 -20.17 3.14
C ALA A 236 -44.79 -21.57 3.80
N ALA A 237 -45.53 -21.69 4.90
CA ALA A 237 -45.74 -22.95 5.60
C ALA A 237 -46.48 -23.98 4.73
N LYS A 238 -47.53 -23.54 4.04
CA LYS A 238 -48.29 -24.37 3.09
C LYS A 238 -47.42 -24.87 1.94
N LEU A 239 -46.65 -23.98 1.31
CA LEU A 239 -45.73 -24.34 0.23
C LEU A 239 -44.64 -25.30 0.72
N THR A 240 -44.06 -25.06 1.90
CA THR A 240 -43.02 -25.94 2.47
C THR A 240 -43.57 -27.35 2.72
N ALA A 241 -44.79 -27.47 3.23
CA ALA A 241 -45.45 -28.76 3.42
C ALA A 241 -45.69 -29.49 2.07
N ALA A 242 -46.08 -28.75 1.03
CA ALA A 242 -46.24 -29.29 -0.32
C ALA A 242 -44.89 -29.74 -0.91
N ALA A 243 -43.85 -28.92 -0.80
CA ALA A 243 -42.48 -29.22 -1.24
C ALA A 243 -41.97 -30.50 -0.60
N ARG A 244 -42.16 -30.66 0.72
CA ARG A 244 -41.75 -31.87 1.45
C ARG A 244 -42.48 -33.11 0.96
N LYS A 245 -43.77 -33.00 0.63
CA LYS A 245 -44.56 -34.12 0.07
C LYS A 245 -44.08 -34.50 -1.33
N ALA A 246 -43.82 -33.52 -2.19
CA ALA A 246 -43.30 -33.74 -3.54
C ALA A 246 -41.90 -34.36 -3.50
N MET A 247 -41.01 -33.83 -2.66
CA MET A 247 -39.65 -34.33 -2.47
C MET A 247 -39.63 -35.82 -2.06
N LYS A 248 -40.55 -36.26 -1.19
CA LYS A 248 -40.65 -37.69 -0.80
C LYS A 248 -41.12 -38.60 -1.93
N ARG A 249 -41.90 -38.07 -2.88
CA ARG A 249 -42.48 -38.82 -3.98
C ARG A 249 -41.51 -38.92 -5.15
N ASP A 250 -40.94 -37.78 -5.55
CA ASP A 250 -40.23 -37.64 -6.83
C ASP A 250 -38.72 -37.39 -6.66
N GLY A 251 -38.28 -36.97 -5.47
CA GLY A 251 -36.96 -36.37 -5.29
C GLY A 251 -36.91 -34.94 -5.84
N ARG A 252 -35.71 -34.38 -6.01
CA ARG A 252 -35.51 -33.05 -6.61
C ARG A 252 -34.39 -33.04 -7.63
N ARG A 253 -34.50 -32.11 -8.58
CA ARG A 253 -33.56 -31.97 -9.70
C ARG A 253 -32.24 -31.35 -9.29
N HIS A 254 -32.28 -30.45 -8.32
CA HIS A 254 -31.13 -29.67 -7.87
C HIS A 254 -30.56 -30.24 -6.57
N GLY A 255 -29.25 -30.48 -6.52
CA GLY A 255 -28.56 -31.02 -5.35
C GLY A 255 -28.50 -30.02 -4.20
N SER A 256 -28.45 -28.72 -4.50
CA SER A 256 -28.56 -27.63 -3.53
C SER A 256 -29.32 -26.44 -4.12
N ILE A 257 -30.09 -25.76 -3.27
CA ILE A 257 -30.80 -24.52 -3.57
C ILE A 257 -30.38 -23.46 -2.53
N SER A 258 -29.51 -22.53 -2.92
CA SER A 258 -29.05 -21.43 -2.07
C SER A 258 -29.97 -20.22 -2.18
N LEU A 259 -30.21 -19.51 -1.08
CA LEU A 259 -30.86 -18.19 -1.07
C LEU A 259 -29.87 -17.04 -0.84
N LEU A 260 -28.60 -17.37 -0.71
CA LEU A 260 -27.52 -16.43 -0.43
C LEU A 260 -26.63 -16.38 -1.67
N VAL A 261 -26.47 -15.17 -2.22
CA VAL A 261 -25.65 -14.86 -3.39
C VAL A 261 -24.80 -13.65 -3.03
N ASP A 262 -23.50 -13.86 -2.95
CA ASP A 262 -22.51 -12.82 -2.72
C ASP A 262 -21.85 -12.46 -4.07
N ASP A 263 -22.52 -11.59 -4.83
CA ASP A 263 -22.08 -11.12 -6.13
C ASP A 263 -22.28 -9.60 -6.24
N ALA A 264 -21.17 -8.88 -6.13
CA ALA A 264 -21.16 -7.42 -6.19
C ALA A 264 -21.57 -6.89 -7.57
N GLU A 265 -21.21 -7.56 -8.66
CA GLU A 265 -21.57 -7.13 -10.02
C GLU A 265 -23.07 -7.30 -10.27
N LEU A 266 -23.64 -8.43 -9.83
CA LEU A 266 -25.08 -8.67 -9.91
C LEU A 266 -25.86 -7.63 -9.09
N SER A 267 -25.40 -7.33 -7.87
CA SER A 267 -26.04 -6.33 -6.99
C SER A 267 -26.02 -4.93 -7.63
N LEU A 268 -24.88 -4.55 -8.24
CA LEU A 268 -24.76 -3.30 -8.99
C LEU A 268 -25.70 -3.24 -10.20
N ARG A 269 -25.79 -4.32 -10.99
CA ARG A 269 -26.67 -4.39 -12.17
C ARG A 269 -28.15 -4.31 -11.81
N LEU A 270 -28.53 -4.84 -10.64
CA LEU A 270 -29.90 -4.76 -10.13
C LEU A 270 -30.25 -3.38 -9.56
N GLY A 271 -29.26 -2.50 -9.38
CA GLY A 271 -29.47 -1.21 -8.72
C GLY A 271 -29.90 -1.33 -7.27
N SER A 272 -29.57 -2.46 -6.62
CA SER A 272 -29.93 -2.75 -5.23
C SER A 272 -28.64 -3.04 -4.44
N PRO A 273 -27.84 -2.00 -4.14
CA PRO A 273 -26.63 -2.16 -3.35
C PRO A 273 -26.95 -2.63 -1.93
N ALA A 274 -25.92 -2.99 -1.16
CA ALA A 274 -26.07 -3.25 0.26
C ALA A 274 -26.63 -2.01 0.98
N PHE A 275 -27.42 -2.24 2.04
CA PHE A 275 -28.02 -1.19 2.84
C PHE A 275 -26.96 -0.20 3.34
N ALA A 276 -27.26 1.08 3.17
CA ALA A 276 -26.42 2.19 3.62
C ALA A 276 -27.30 3.40 3.94
N HIS A 277 -26.81 4.28 4.82
CA HIS A 277 -27.51 5.53 5.14
C HIS A 277 -27.44 6.54 3.99
N ALA A 278 -26.33 6.57 3.25
CA ALA A 278 -26.15 7.40 2.06
C ALA A 278 -25.93 6.53 0.81
N ALA A 279 -26.41 7.02 -0.33
CA ALA A 279 -26.23 6.39 -1.64
C ALA A 279 -25.51 7.34 -2.61
N LEU A 280 -24.72 6.77 -3.51
CA LEU A 280 -24.14 7.49 -4.64
C LEU A 280 -25.10 7.45 -5.84
N PHE A 281 -25.15 8.52 -6.61
CA PHE A 281 -25.91 8.59 -7.85
C PHE A 281 -25.17 9.41 -8.90
N GLU A 282 -25.45 9.11 -10.17
CA GLU A 282 -24.92 9.87 -11.31
C GLU A 282 -25.98 10.86 -11.79
N THR A 283 -25.61 12.13 -11.90
CA THR A 283 -26.43 13.20 -12.45
C THR A 283 -26.48 13.11 -13.97
N ALA A 284 -27.41 13.83 -14.61
CA ALA A 284 -27.59 13.79 -16.06
C ALA A 284 -26.35 14.27 -16.85
N ASP A 285 -25.48 15.04 -16.22
CA ASP A 285 -24.20 15.53 -16.73
C ASP A 285 -23.00 14.63 -16.38
N GLY A 286 -23.24 13.48 -15.73
CA GLY A 286 -22.22 12.47 -15.44
C GLY A 286 -21.42 12.73 -14.17
N ALA A 287 -21.84 13.68 -13.33
CA ALA A 287 -21.24 13.90 -12.01
C ALA A 287 -21.77 12.85 -11.02
N VAL A 288 -20.90 12.37 -10.13
CA VAL A 288 -21.29 11.45 -9.06
C VAL A 288 -21.51 12.25 -7.78
N GLU A 289 -22.73 12.23 -7.26
CA GLU A 289 -23.12 12.92 -6.04
C GLU A 289 -23.60 11.94 -4.96
N ARG A 290 -23.62 12.41 -3.70
CA ARG A 290 -24.16 11.66 -2.55
C ARG A 290 -25.57 12.16 -2.22
N ARG A 291 -26.46 11.24 -1.87
CA ARG A 291 -27.81 11.54 -1.36
C ARG A 291 -28.18 10.64 -0.19
N LEU A 292 -29.23 11.00 0.55
CA LEU A 292 -29.88 10.07 1.48
C LEU A 292 -30.33 8.82 0.73
N SER A 293 -30.20 7.64 1.35
CA SER A 293 -30.68 6.39 0.76
C SER A 293 -32.18 6.51 0.40
N PRO A 294 -32.59 6.17 -0.84
CA PRO A 294 -33.99 6.28 -1.25
C PRO A 294 -34.96 5.50 -0.37
N ALA A 295 -34.53 4.37 0.20
CA ALA A 295 -35.38 3.57 1.08
C ALA A 295 -35.57 4.22 2.45
N LEU A 296 -34.55 4.89 2.98
CA LEU A 296 -34.70 5.69 4.21
C LEU A 296 -35.56 6.91 3.95
N ALA A 297 -35.34 7.59 2.82
CA ALA A 297 -36.15 8.75 2.44
C ALA A 297 -37.64 8.39 2.32
N ALA A 298 -37.97 7.22 1.76
CA ALA A 298 -39.35 6.73 1.67
C ALA A 298 -39.97 6.33 3.01
N ALA A 299 -39.15 6.11 4.04
CA ALA A 299 -39.58 5.74 5.40
C ALA A 299 -39.69 6.94 6.35
N MET A 300 -39.39 8.16 5.86
CA MET A 300 -39.36 9.41 6.60
C MET A 300 -40.36 10.41 6.01
N ASP A 301 -40.72 11.45 6.77
CA ASP A 301 -41.43 12.60 6.21
C ASP A 301 -40.48 13.64 5.60
N ASP A 302 -41.01 14.65 4.91
CA ASP A 302 -40.20 15.65 4.21
C ASP A 302 -39.29 16.47 5.16
N GLU A 303 -39.68 16.66 6.42
CA GLU A 303 -38.91 17.41 7.41
C GLU A 303 -37.73 16.57 7.91
N ASP A 304 -37.99 15.31 8.23
CA ASP A 304 -37.01 14.30 8.64
C ASP A 304 -35.99 14.02 7.53
N VAL A 305 -36.43 13.94 6.27
CA VAL A 305 -35.55 13.77 5.10
C VAL A 305 -34.57 14.94 5.01
N ALA A 306 -35.08 16.18 5.08
CA ALA A 306 -34.23 17.36 5.00
C ALA A 306 -33.26 17.45 6.19
N ALA A 307 -33.65 16.99 7.38
CA ALA A 307 -32.78 16.92 8.54
C ALA A 307 -31.68 15.85 8.37
N ALA A 308 -32.04 14.66 7.89
CA ALA A 308 -31.11 13.58 7.61
C ALA A 308 -30.09 13.96 6.52
N GLU A 309 -30.53 14.61 5.45
CA GLU A 309 -29.64 15.12 4.39
C GLU A 309 -28.67 16.18 4.93
N ARG A 310 -29.16 17.14 5.72
CA ARG A 310 -28.30 18.15 6.37
C ARG A 310 -27.26 17.51 7.28
N ARG A 311 -27.59 16.41 7.95
CA ARG A 311 -26.65 15.66 8.79
C ARG A 311 -25.62 14.91 7.94
N LEU A 312 -26.03 14.22 6.88
CA LEU A 312 -25.14 13.38 6.07
C LEU A 312 -24.22 14.16 5.14
N LEU A 313 -24.73 15.24 4.55
CA LEU A 313 -24.06 15.97 3.46
C LEU A 313 -23.44 17.28 3.94
N GLY A 314 -23.79 17.72 5.15
CA GLY A 314 -23.42 19.02 5.69
C GLY A 314 -24.13 20.16 4.98
N ARG A 315 -23.76 21.40 5.33
CA ARG A 315 -24.33 22.63 4.73
C ARG A 315 -23.44 23.23 3.65
N ARG A 316 -22.23 22.70 3.46
CA ARG A 316 -21.19 23.21 2.56
C ARG A 316 -20.89 24.70 2.82
N THR A 317 -20.91 25.09 4.09
CA THR A 317 -20.60 26.45 4.54
C THR A 317 -20.12 26.43 5.99
N LEU A 318 -19.28 27.40 6.35
CA LEU A 318 -18.88 27.67 7.73
C LEU A 318 -19.71 28.79 8.37
N MET A 319 -20.69 29.36 7.67
CA MET A 319 -21.63 30.28 8.30
C MET A 319 -22.37 29.58 9.44
N ASP A 320 -22.42 30.24 10.59
CA ASP A 320 -22.99 29.74 11.85
C ASP A 320 -22.39 28.42 12.35
N ALA A 321 -21.20 28.03 11.85
CA ALA A 321 -20.56 26.79 12.25
C ALA A 321 -20.12 26.83 13.73
N PRO A 322 -20.38 25.77 14.52
CA PRO A 322 -19.95 25.74 15.91
C PRO A 322 -18.42 25.81 16.03
N GLY A 323 -17.92 26.87 16.67
CA GLY A 323 -16.50 27.02 17.04
C GLY A 323 -15.57 27.57 15.96
N VAL A 324 -15.91 27.42 14.67
CA VAL A 324 -15.08 27.90 13.54
C VAL A 324 -15.97 28.59 12.49
N ASP A 325 -16.76 29.57 12.93
CA ASP A 325 -17.56 30.40 12.03
C ASP A 325 -16.73 31.54 11.41
N HIS A 326 -17.37 32.31 10.53
CA HIS A 326 -16.72 33.47 9.88
C HIS A 326 -16.27 34.53 10.89
N GLU A 327 -16.95 34.70 12.03
CA GLU A 327 -16.56 35.67 13.05
C GLU A 327 -15.28 35.23 13.77
N ALA A 328 -15.18 33.94 14.12
CA ALA A 328 -13.99 33.33 14.69
C ALA A 328 -12.81 33.42 13.73
N LEU A 329 -13.01 33.10 12.45
CA LEU A 329 -11.96 33.18 11.43
C LEU A 329 -11.49 34.62 11.19
N ARG A 330 -12.39 35.61 11.17
CA ARG A 330 -11.99 37.03 11.10
C ARG A 330 -11.11 37.45 12.26
N THR A 331 -11.39 36.94 13.46
CA THR A 331 -10.56 37.20 14.64
C THR A 331 -9.14 36.63 14.50
N LEU A 332 -8.99 35.55 13.74
CA LEU A 332 -7.69 34.92 13.41
C LEU A 332 -6.96 35.60 12.24
N GLY A 333 -7.56 36.60 11.60
CA GLY A 333 -6.94 37.39 10.53
C GLY A 333 -7.47 37.13 9.12
N PHE A 334 -8.47 36.27 8.95
CA PHE A 334 -9.12 36.04 7.65
C PHE A 334 -9.89 37.25 7.17
N THR A 335 -9.63 37.69 5.92
CA THR A 335 -10.42 38.75 5.29
C THR A 335 -11.59 38.15 4.51
N ASP A 336 -12.53 39.01 4.09
CA ASP A 336 -13.70 38.56 3.34
C ASP A 336 -13.32 37.86 2.01
N ALA A 337 -12.18 38.23 1.41
CA ALA A 337 -11.71 37.59 0.18
C ALA A 337 -11.26 36.14 0.42
N GLU A 338 -10.52 35.88 1.50
CA GLU A 338 -10.12 34.50 1.84
C GLU A 338 -11.31 33.68 2.32
N LEU A 339 -12.26 34.28 3.05
CA LEU A 339 -13.49 33.58 3.44
C LEU A 339 -14.33 33.19 2.23
N GLU A 340 -14.47 34.06 1.23
CA GLU A 340 -15.16 33.71 -0.02
C GLU A 340 -14.46 32.58 -0.78
N ALA A 341 -13.11 32.56 -0.78
CA ALA A 341 -12.33 31.47 -1.36
C ALA A 341 -12.55 30.15 -0.61
N VAL A 342 -12.54 30.18 0.72
CA VAL A 342 -12.84 29.01 1.57
C VAL A 342 -14.26 28.49 1.32
N GLU A 343 -15.27 29.37 1.31
CA GLU A 343 -16.67 28.99 1.02
C GLU A 343 -16.82 28.36 -0.36
N THR A 344 -16.11 28.88 -1.36
CA THR A 344 -16.09 28.29 -2.71
C THR A 344 -15.43 26.90 -2.70
N ALA A 345 -14.35 26.73 -1.92
CA ALA A 345 -13.64 25.46 -1.82
C ALA A 345 -14.43 24.38 -1.07
N LEU A 346 -15.24 24.75 -0.05
CA LEU A 346 -16.06 23.81 0.73
C LEU A 346 -17.04 22.99 -0.13
N ALA A 347 -17.43 23.51 -1.30
CA ALA A 347 -18.24 22.78 -2.26
C ALA A 347 -17.51 21.60 -2.94
N GLN A 348 -16.18 21.58 -2.92
CA GLN A 348 -15.35 20.65 -3.68
C GLN A 348 -14.46 19.75 -2.82
N VAL A 349 -14.28 20.07 -1.53
CA VAL A 349 -13.45 19.29 -0.62
C VAL A 349 -14.25 18.25 0.15
N ASP A 350 -13.57 17.16 0.51
CA ASP A 350 -14.08 16.10 1.39
C ASP A 350 -13.49 16.17 2.81
N VAL A 351 -12.45 16.98 3.01
CA VAL A 351 -11.79 17.22 4.31
C VAL A 351 -11.74 18.73 4.56
N LEU A 352 -12.09 19.16 5.78
CA LEU A 352 -12.19 20.58 6.10
C LEU A 352 -10.85 21.31 5.89
N GLU A 353 -9.73 20.69 6.27
CA GLU A 353 -8.38 21.26 6.12
C GLU A 353 -8.02 21.58 4.68
N ASP A 354 -8.53 20.84 3.69
CA ASP A 354 -8.21 21.08 2.29
C ASP A 354 -8.79 22.41 1.80
N ALA A 355 -9.88 22.90 2.41
CA ALA A 355 -10.42 24.24 2.13
C ALA A 355 -9.50 25.37 2.63
N PHE A 356 -8.61 25.07 3.57
CA PHE A 356 -7.62 26.00 4.13
C PHE A 356 -6.20 25.74 3.60
N GLY A 357 -6.08 24.84 2.62
CA GLY A 357 -4.81 24.45 2.05
C GLY A 357 -4.22 25.50 1.09
N PRO A 358 -2.94 25.32 0.69
CA PRO A 358 -2.23 26.25 -0.20
C PRO A 358 -2.81 26.36 -1.63
N LEU A 359 -3.75 25.49 -2.00
CA LEU A 359 -4.46 25.55 -3.28
C LEU A 359 -5.60 26.57 -3.26
N VAL A 360 -6.11 26.92 -2.07
CA VAL A 360 -7.22 27.86 -1.86
C VAL A 360 -6.69 29.19 -1.33
N LEU A 361 -5.78 29.13 -0.37
CA LEU A 361 -5.18 30.29 0.27
C LEU A 361 -3.77 30.55 -0.26
N ASP A 362 -3.45 31.82 -0.53
CA ASP A 362 -2.12 32.19 -1.02
C ASP A 362 -1.02 31.82 0.02
N PRO A 363 0.06 31.13 -0.38
CA PRO A 363 1.15 30.79 0.54
C PRO A 363 1.88 32.00 1.14
N GLY A 364 1.83 33.16 0.46
CA GLY A 364 2.31 34.43 1.02
C GLY A 364 1.41 34.88 2.17
N TYR A 365 0.09 34.89 1.97
CA TYR A 365 -0.90 35.18 3.01
C TYR A 365 -0.75 34.29 4.26
N ILE A 366 -0.62 32.97 4.10
CA ILE A 366 -0.46 32.03 5.24
C ILE A 366 0.79 32.35 6.08
N ARG A 367 1.89 32.76 5.42
CA ARG A 367 3.14 33.07 6.10
C ARG A 367 3.16 34.47 6.69
N ASP A 368 2.78 35.46 5.89
CA ASP A 368 3.01 36.87 6.15
C ASP A 368 1.89 37.49 7.00
N VAL A 369 0.66 36.98 6.87
CA VAL A 369 -0.52 37.46 7.62
C VAL A 369 -0.83 36.54 8.79
N LEU A 370 -0.96 35.23 8.53
CA LEU A 370 -1.30 34.26 9.58
C LEU A 370 -0.10 33.83 10.43
N GLY A 371 1.14 34.08 9.97
CA GLY A 371 2.36 33.82 10.75
C GLY A 371 2.71 32.33 10.86
N VAL A 372 2.22 31.48 9.95
CA VAL A 372 2.36 30.02 10.03
C VAL A 372 3.38 29.52 8.99
N GLU A 373 4.46 28.87 9.43
CA GLU A 373 5.54 28.35 8.55
C GLU A 373 5.66 26.81 8.56
N GLY A 374 5.77 26.17 7.40
CA GLY A 374 6.01 24.71 7.29
C GLY A 374 4.75 23.91 6.91
N ALA A 375 4.94 22.62 6.66
CA ALA A 375 3.89 21.72 6.16
C ALA A 375 3.00 21.17 7.30
N GLY A 376 1.72 20.91 6.99
CA GLY A 376 0.75 20.32 7.90
C GLY A 376 -0.58 21.07 7.93
N PRO A 377 -1.57 20.57 8.71
CA PRO A 377 -2.90 21.18 8.86
C PRO A 377 -2.79 22.62 9.38
N LEU A 378 -3.51 23.57 8.77
CA LEU A 378 -3.40 25.00 9.10
C LEU A 378 -4.19 25.32 10.37
N LEU A 379 -5.40 24.80 10.50
CA LEU A 379 -6.33 25.23 11.55
C LEU A 379 -5.85 24.91 12.98
N PRO A 380 -5.29 23.71 13.29
CA PRO A 380 -4.71 23.43 14.61
C PRO A 380 -3.58 24.37 14.98
N ARG A 381 -2.81 24.83 13.99
CA ARG A 381 -1.65 25.71 14.19
C ARG A 381 -2.04 27.15 14.45
N LEU A 382 -3.27 27.53 14.09
CA LEU A 382 -3.91 28.79 14.46
C LEU A 382 -4.50 28.76 15.87
N GLY A 383 -4.35 27.65 16.60
CA GLY A 383 -4.81 27.52 17.99
C GLY A 383 -6.27 27.07 18.13
N LEU A 384 -6.91 26.62 17.06
CA LEU A 384 -8.24 26.02 17.12
C LEU A 384 -8.17 24.63 17.75
N SER A 385 -9.06 24.37 18.71
CA SER A 385 -9.14 23.07 19.38
C SER A 385 -9.64 21.98 18.43
N ALA A 386 -9.16 20.75 18.60
CA ALA A 386 -9.64 19.60 17.83
C ALA A 386 -11.17 19.39 17.91
N GLU A 387 -11.79 19.70 19.07
CA GLU A 387 -13.25 19.61 19.26
C GLU A 387 -14.01 20.61 18.38
N ALA A 388 -13.54 21.87 18.34
CA ALA A 388 -14.13 22.90 17.46
C ALA A 388 -13.98 22.55 15.98
N LEU A 389 -12.82 22.00 15.58
CA LEU A 389 -12.58 21.57 14.20
C LEU A 389 -13.52 20.43 13.81
N ALA A 390 -13.66 19.42 14.66
CA ALA A 390 -14.58 18.31 14.43
C ALA A 390 -16.04 18.77 14.34
N ALA A 391 -16.46 19.72 15.18
CA ALA A 391 -17.81 20.27 15.15
C ALA A 391 -18.08 21.11 13.88
N ALA A 392 -17.11 21.92 13.46
CA ALA A 392 -17.19 22.69 12.23
C ALA A 392 -17.16 21.79 10.97
N GLU A 393 -16.34 20.75 10.97
CA GLU A 393 -16.28 19.76 9.90
C GLU A 393 -17.61 19.01 9.78
N ALA A 394 -18.18 18.54 10.90
CA ALA A 394 -19.50 17.93 10.93
C ALA A 394 -20.61 18.87 10.45
N TRP A 395 -20.51 20.16 10.74
CA TRP A 395 -21.47 21.18 10.26
C TRP A 395 -21.38 21.40 8.74
N ALA A 396 -20.16 21.58 8.23
CA ALA A 396 -19.92 21.95 6.84
C ALA A 396 -19.99 20.75 5.89
N LEU A 397 -19.36 19.63 6.24
CA LEU A 397 -19.21 18.44 5.39
C LEU A 397 -20.14 17.28 5.79
N GLY A 398 -20.77 17.37 6.96
CA GLY A 398 -21.70 16.37 7.45
C GLY A 398 -21.02 15.23 8.21
N HIS A 399 -21.78 14.17 8.44
CA HIS A 399 -21.36 12.96 9.12
C HIS A 399 -21.22 11.79 8.13
N ALA A 400 -20.37 10.83 8.47
CA ALA A 400 -20.20 9.62 7.67
C ALA A 400 -21.52 8.80 7.57
N ASP A 401 -22.32 8.82 8.64
CA ASP A 401 -23.59 8.10 8.75
C ASP A 401 -24.60 8.86 9.64
N LEU A 402 -25.81 8.30 9.80
CA LEU A 402 -26.88 8.84 10.65
C LEU A 402 -26.81 8.37 12.11
N SER A 403 -25.73 7.71 12.54
CA SER A 403 -25.61 7.27 13.93
C SER A 403 -25.48 8.46 14.89
N GLY A 404 -26.01 8.34 16.10
CA GLY A 404 -26.02 9.41 17.10
C GLY A 404 -26.86 10.63 16.70
N TRP A 405 -27.88 10.45 15.85
CA TRP A 405 -28.82 11.52 15.50
C TRP A 405 -29.95 11.59 16.53
N ASP A 406 -29.88 12.58 17.42
CA ASP A 406 -30.84 12.73 18.55
C ASP A 406 -32.26 13.07 18.09
N GLU A 407 -32.41 13.74 16.95
CA GLU A 407 -33.71 14.14 16.38
C GLU A 407 -34.27 13.09 15.43
N ALA A 408 -33.66 11.89 15.36
CA ALA A 408 -34.11 10.83 14.48
C ALA A 408 -35.56 10.41 14.78
N PRO A 409 -36.34 10.03 13.76
CA PRO A 409 -37.69 9.51 13.94
C PRO A 409 -37.67 8.30 14.89
N ALA A 410 -38.55 8.29 15.89
CA ALA A 410 -38.54 7.27 16.94
C ALA A 410 -38.64 5.83 16.39
N ALA A 411 -39.33 5.65 15.26
CA ALA A 411 -39.43 4.35 14.59
C ALA A 411 -38.11 3.87 13.97
N LEU A 412 -37.24 4.80 13.53
CA LEU A 412 -35.97 4.50 12.85
C LEU A 412 -34.76 4.65 13.76
N ALA A 413 -34.89 5.31 14.92
CA ALA A 413 -33.78 5.65 15.81
C ALA A 413 -32.88 4.47 16.17
N GLU A 414 -33.45 3.29 16.47
CA GLU A 414 -32.65 2.09 16.74
C GLU A 414 -31.90 1.59 15.49
N THR A 415 -32.56 1.63 14.33
CA THR A 415 -31.97 1.19 13.06
C THR A 415 -30.81 2.11 12.65
N LEU A 416 -30.99 3.42 12.76
CA LEU A 416 -29.99 4.42 12.36
C LEU A 416 -28.77 4.46 13.29
N ASN A 417 -28.91 4.01 14.54
CA ASN A 417 -27.81 3.90 15.49
C ASN A 417 -26.97 2.61 15.33
N ARG A 418 -27.36 1.72 14.42
CA ARG A 418 -26.62 0.49 14.12
C ARG A 418 -25.80 0.66 12.85
N ALA A 419 -24.68 -0.02 12.76
CA ALA A 419 -23.88 -0.01 11.54
C ALA A 419 -24.65 -0.74 10.41
N PRO A 420 -24.69 -0.20 9.18
CA PRO A 420 -25.43 -0.83 8.07
C PRO A 420 -25.00 -2.27 7.78
N SER A 421 -23.70 -2.58 7.94
CA SER A 421 -23.16 -3.93 7.78
C SER A 421 -23.69 -4.92 8.82
N GLU A 422 -24.00 -4.47 10.03
CA GLU A 422 -24.61 -5.30 11.08
C GLU A 422 -26.06 -5.62 10.77
N ILE A 423 -26.82 -4.65 10.27
CA ILE A 423 -28.20 -4.83 9.81
C ILE A 423 -28.23 -5.89 8.71
N GLU A 424 -27.40 -5.71 7.68
CA GLU A 424 -27.26 -6.65 6.57
C GLU A 424 -26.90 -8.07 7.02
N ARG A 425 -26.00 -8.19 7.99
CA ARG A 425 -25.62 -9.48 8.58
C ARG A 425 -26.79 -10.14 9.29
N ASP A 426 -27.58 -9.40 10.05
CA ASP A 426 -28.75 -9.93 10.75
C ASP A 426 -29.86 -10.37 9.79
N LEU A 427 -30.10 -9.59 8.73
CA LEU A 427 -31.03 -9.96 7.67
C LEU A 427 -30.59 -11.25 6.95
N ARG A 428 -29.30 -11.40 6.62
CA ARG A 428 -28.77 -12.67 6.08
C ARG A 428 -28.91 -13.82 7.07
N ARG A 429 -28.66 -13.60 8.37
CA ARG A 429 -28.88 -14.61 9.43
C ARG A 429 -30.35 -15.06 9.51
N ALA A 430 -31.31 -14.17 9.24
CA ALA A 430 -32.73 -14.53 9.16
C ALA A 430 -33.07 -15.39 7.92
N VAL A 431 -32.33 -15.21 6.82
CA VAL A 431 -32.52 -15.96 5.56
C VAL A 431 -31.79 -17.31 5.56
N GLU A 432 -30.59 -17.40 6.17
CA GLU A 432 -29.72 -18.58 6.14
C GLU A 432 -30.42 -19.92 6.47
N PRO A 433 -31.33 -20.02 7.45
CA PRO A 433 -32.03 -21.27 7.77
C PRO A 433 -32.89 -21.83 6.62
N TYR A 434 -33.28 -20.97 5.68
CA TYR A 434 -34.07 -21.33 4.50
C TYR A 434 -33.20 -21.65 3.27
N SER A 435 -31.89 -21.45 3.36
CA SER A 435 -30.91 -21.78 2.31
C SER A 435 -30.31 -23.17 2.53
N ASP A 436 -30.09 -23.94 1.46
CA ASP A 436 -29.37 -25.22 1.57
C ASP A 436 -27.87 -24.99 1.84
N ALA A 437 -27.30 -23.90 1.32
CA ALA A 437 -25.90 -23.53 1.56
C ALA A 437 -25.81 -22.42 2.62
N PRO A 438 -24.75 -22.40 3.44
CA PRO A 438 -24.58 -21.39 4.49
C PRO A 438 -24.15 -20.03 3.93
N ASP A 439 -24.22 -19.00 4.78
CA ASP A 439 -23.70 -17.66 4.48
C ASP A 439 -22.17 -17.67 4.49
N ILE A 440 -21.60 -17.25 3.37
CA ILE A 440 -20.15 -17.12 3.18
C ILE A 440 -19.74 -15.67 2.91
N THR A 441 -20.67 -14.71 3.04
CA THR A 441 -20.32 -13.30 3.01
C THR A 441 -19.31 -13.04 4.13
N PRO A 442 -18.15 -12.46 3.81
CA PRO A 442 -17.07 -12.32 4.79
C PRO A 442 -17.43 -11.30 5.87
N ASP A 443 -17.07 -11.61 7.12
CA ASP A 443 -17.06 -10.63 8.18
C ASP A 443 -15.79 -9.76 8.05
N ALA A 444 -15.99 -8.46 7.91
CA ALA A 444 -14.91 -7.49 7.92
C ALA A 444 -14.19 -7.53 9.27
N VAL A 445 -12.86 -7.60 9.24
CA VAL A 445 -12.01 -7.45 10.41
C VAL A 445 -11.02 -6.33 10.18
N SER A 446 -10.57 -5.70 11.27
CA SER A 446 -9.56 -4.64 11.17
C SER A 446 -8.40 -5.06 10.28
N TRP A 447 -7.91 -4.16 9.44
CA TRP A 447 -6.71 -4.39 8.62
C TRP A 447 -5.47 -4.70 9.47
N ARG A 448 -5.49 -4.35 10.77
CA ARG A 448 -4.45 -4.68 11.76
C ARG A 448 -4.74 -5.95 12.56
N ALA A 449 -5.81 -6.68 12.24
CA ALA A 449 -6.23 -7.84 13.00
C ALA A 449 -5.11 -8.87 13.11
N THR A 450 -4.88 -9.33 14.32
CA THR A 450 -3.88 -10.36 14.61
C THR A 450 -4.48 -11.75 14.44
N ALA A 451 -3.63 -12.76 14.22
CA ALA A 451 -4.09 -14.15 14.15
C ALA A 451 -4.83 -14.61 15.42
N ALA A 452 -4.49 -14.04 16.58
CA ALA A 452 -5.18 -14.32 17.84
C ALA A 452 -6.60 -13.75 17.86
N GLU A 453 -6.78 -12.50 17.41
CA GLU A 453 -8.11 -11.87 17.29
C GLU A 453 -8.97 -12.60 16.26
N ALA A 454 -8.42 -12.92 15.09
CA ALA A 454 -9.11 -13.73 14.09
C ALA A 454 -9.52 -15.10 14.65
N SER A 455 -8.64 -15.75 15.41
CA SER A 455 -8.95 -17.02 16.08
C SER A 455 -10.11 -16.88 17.07
N ALA A 456 -10.14 -15.79 17.85
CA ALA A 456 -11.20 -15.52 18.80
C ALA A 456 -12.55 -15.33 18.09
N LEU A 457 -12.57 -14.63 16.95
CA LEU A 457 -13.78 -14.47 16.13
C LEU A 457 -14.27 -15.80 15.55
N LEU A 458 -13.38 -16.67 15.08
CA LEU A 458 -13.74 -18.01 14.61
C LEU A 458 -14.33 -18.88 15.74
N VAL A 459 -13.79 -18.78 16.95
CA VAL A 459 -14.32 -19.49 18.14
C VAL A 459 -15.68 -18.94 18.55
N ALA A 460 -15.85 -17.61 18.59
CA ALA A 460 -17.11 -16.98 18.90
C ALA A 460 -18.21 -17.44 17.93
N ALA A 461 -17.91 -17.45 16.63
CA ALA A 461 -18.81 -17.94 15.61
C ALA A 461 -19.18 -19.44 15.76
N ALA A 462 -18.24 -20.27 16.21
CA ALA A 462 -18.52 -21.67 16.54
C ALA A 462 -19.51 -21.79 17.72
N SER A 463 -19.31 -20.99 18.77
CA SER A 463 -20.16 -20.93 19.97
C SER A 463 -21.55 -20.34 19.68
N GLU A 464 -21.65 -19.40 18.75
CA GLU A 464 -22.93 -18.84 18.26
C GLU A 464 -23.76 -19.84 17.44
N GLY A 465 -23.18 -20.98 17.05
CA GLY A 465 -23.87 -21.97 16.22
C GLY A 465 -23.91 -21.64 14.73
N ARG A 466 -23.08 -20.70 14.24
CA ARG A 466 -23.01 -20.35 12.80
C ARG A 466 -22.66 -21.55 11.94
N ARG A 467 -23.21 -21.67 10.73
CA ARG A 467 -22.94 -22.80 9.81
C ARG A 467 -21.59 -22.67 9.12
N ALA A 468 -21.24 -21.45 8.71
CA ALA A 468 -19.95 -21.11 8.11
C ALA A 468 -19.45 -19.75 8.59
N VAL A 469 -18.14 -19.53 8.49
CA VAL A 469 -17.45 -18.29 8.88
C VAL A 469 -16.32 -18.03 7.90
N ARG A 470 -16.24 -16.80 7.43
CA ARG A 470 -15.19 -16.30 6.55
C ARG A 470 -14.83 -14.91 7.04
N LEU A 471 -13.54 -14.64 7.25
CA LEU A 471 -13.07 -13.33 7.68
C LEU A 471 -12.37 -12.66 6.50
N LEU A 472 -12.50 -11.34 6.40
CA LEU A 472 -11.77 -10.55 5.41
C LEU A 472 -11.18 -9.30 6.08
N PRO A 473 -9.86 -9.13 6.07
CA PRO A 473 -9.26 -7.89 6.55
C PRO A 473 -9.68 -6.69 5.70
N ASP A 474 -9.99 -5.59 6.37
CA ASP A 474 -10.25 -4.31 5.71
C ASP A 474 -9.03 -3.83 4.91
N ALA A 475 -9.29 -2.97 3.92
CA ALA A 475 -8.21 -2.29 3.24
C ALA A 475 -7.46 -1.37 4.23
N ALA A 476 -6.13 -1.35 4.13
CA ALA A 476 -5.34 -0.39 4.87
C ALA A 476 -5.72 1.05 4.43
N PRO A 477 -5.85 2.01 5.37
CA PRO A 477 -6.15 3.40 5.04
C PRO A 477 -5.12 3.97 4.07
N SER A 478 -5.58 4.67 3.03
CA SER A 478 -4.73 5.26 1.99
C SER A 478 -3.83 6.40 2.50
N GLY A 479 -4.17 7.01 3.64
CA GLY A 479 -3.43 8.11 4.28
C GLY A 479 -2.45 7.68 5.36
N LEU A 480 -2.08 6.40 5.47
CA LEU A 480 -1.15 5.93 6.49
C LEU A 480 0.28 6.42 6.19
N LEU A 481 0.60 7.67 6.56
CA LEU A 481 1.98 8.02 6.88
C LEU A 481 2.37 7.17 8.09
N LEU A 482 3.42 6.37 7.94
CA LEU A 482 4.08 5.75 9.08
C LEU A 482 4.58 6.90 9.96
N ASP A 483 3.81 7.21 11.01
CA ASP A 483 4.27 8.08 12.09
C ASP A 483 5.29 7.26 12.89
N LEU A 484 6.50 7.20 12.34
CA LEU A 484 7.63 6.61 13.03
C LEU A 484 7.87 7.53 14.24
N PRO A 485 7.67 7.05 15.48
CA PRO A 485 8.00 7.89 16.62
C PRO A 485 9.46 8.30 16.47
N ASP A 486 9.75 9.60 16.62
CA ASP A 486 11.12 10.07 16.77
C ASP A 486 11.71 9.25 17.91
N LEU A 487 12.57 8.29 17.55
CA LEU A 487 13.20 7.42 18.51
C LEU A 487 14.10 8.33 19.36
N GLU A 488 13.59 8.75 20.53
CA GLU A 488 14.45 9.27 21.58
C GLU A 488 15.54 8.21 21.75
N VAL A 489 16.78 8.61 21.48
CA VAL A 489 17.95 7.73 21.61
C VAL A 489 17.99 7.30 23.07
N ALA A 490 17.39 6.14 23.37
CA ALA A 490 17.31 5.62 24.71
C ALA A 490 18.75 5.55 25.24
N PRO A 491 19.04 6.15 26.41
CA PRO A 491 20.38 6.10 26.95
C PRO A 491 20.78 4.64 27.11
N ARG A 492 21.88 4.27 26.45
CA ARG A 492 22.46 2.93 26.44
C ARG A 492 22.44 2.37 27.86
N ARG A 493 21.64 1.34 28.09
CA ARG A 493 21.59 0.64 29.37
C ARG A 493 23.02 0.15 29.67
N PRO A 494 23.62 0.49 30.83
CA PRO A 494 24.95 -0.02 31.16
C PRO A 494 24.86 -1.53 31.26
N GLU A 495 25.65 -2.21 30.42
CA GLU A 495 25.71 -3.68 30.37
C GLU A 495 26.10 -4.21 31.75
N ALA A 496 25.27 -5.11 32.26
CA ALA A 496 25.57 -5.85 33.48
C ALA A 496 26.81 -6.71 33.24
N ALA A 497 27.78 -6.63 34.15
CA ALA A 497 29.00 -7.42 34.11
C ALA A 497 28.67 -8.92 34.12
N ALA A 498 28.95 -9.59 33.00
CA ALA A 498 28.76 -11.03 32.84
C ALA A 498 29.87 -11.81 33.57
N GLU A 499 29.46 -12.81 34.36
CA GLU A 499 30.32 -13.81 34.99
C GLU A 499 31.12 -14.64 33.98
N ALA A 500 32.33 -15.04 34.36
CA ALA A 500 33.29 -15.75 33.51
C ALA A 500 32.91 -17.22 33.25
N PRO A 501 32.96 -17.71 31.99
CA PRO A 501 32.85 -19.13 31.67
C PRO A 501 34.21 -19.85 31.70
N PRO A 502 34.24 -21.17 32.01
CA PRO A 502 35.45 -21.99 32.03
C PRO A 502 35.90 -22.45 30.63
N THR A 503 37.16 -22.90 30.58
CA THR A 503 38.04 -23.08 29.44
C THR A 503 37.86 -24.34 28.58
N GLU A 504 38.27 -24.18 27.31
CA GLU A 504 38.91 -25.13 26.36
C GLU A 504 38.07 -26.09 25.51
N LYS A 505 38.03 -25.83 24.18
CA LYS A 505 38.87 -26.53 23.17
C LYS A 505 38.71 -25.97 21.74
N ILE A 506 39.83 -25.49 21.20
CA ILE A 506 40.34 -25.41 19.81
C ILE A 506 39.33 -25.68 18.66
N VAL A 507 38.99 -24.64 17.86
CA VAL A 507 38.91 -24.64 16.38
C VAL A 507 39.16 -23.21 15.86
N GLU A 508 39.77 -23.12 14.67
CA GLU A 508 40.34 -22.00 13.90
C GLU A 508 39.75 -20.59 14.02
N ARG A 509 40.69 -19.63 14.04
CA ARG A 509 40.50 -18.18 14.24
C ARG A 509 40.25 -17.46 12.91
N VAL A 510 39.00 -17.17 12.59
CA VAL A 510 38.64 -16.06 11.68
C VAL A 510 38.51 -14.80 12.53
N VAL A 511 39.36 -13.81 12.27
CA VAL A 511 39.38 -12.54 13.01
C VAL A 511 38.36 -11.60 12.37
N GLU A 512 37.17 -11.46 12.97
CA GLU A 512 36.30 -10.30 12.72
C GLU A 512 36.98 -9.05 13.29
N ARG A 513 37.40 -8.14 12.40
CA ARG A 513 37.83 -6.80 12.78
C ARG A 513 36.60 -5.90 12.82
N ASP A 514 36.31 -5.36 14.00
CA ASP A 514 35.32 -4.32 14.25
C ASP A 514 35.52 -3.13 13.28
N ARG A 515 34.55 -2.87 12.39
CA ARG A 515 34.64 -1.84 11.33
C ARG A 515 34.13 -0.48 11.82
N THR A 516 34.93 0.20 12.64
CA THR A 516 34.75 1.64 12.90
C THR A 516 35.28 2.47 11.73
N ARG A 517 34.52 3.49 11.28
CA ARG A 517 34.92 4.39 10.17
C ARG A 517 36.33 4.97 10.40
N ARG A 518 37.25 4.72 9.46
CA ARG A 518 38.60 5.30 9.47
C ARG A 518 38.53 6.75 8.99
N LYS A 519 38.99 7.70 9.82
CA LYS A 519 39.04 9.13 9.44
C LYS A 519 40.23 9.39 8.53
N LEU A 520 40.03 10.16 7.47
CA LEU A 520 41.09 10.61 6.58
C LEU A 520 41.86 11.80 7.19
N PRO A 521 43.14 11.98 6.82
CA PRO A 521 43.93 13.15 7.21
C PRO A 521 43.43 14.45 6.53
N ASP A 522 43.53 15.57 7.24
CA ASP A 522 43.09 16.89 6.77
C ASP A 522 43.82 17.35 5.50
N ARG A 523 45.05 16.88 5.30
CA ARG A 523 45.83 17.03 4.06
C ARG A 523 46.18 15.66 3.52
N ARG A 524 45.75 15.37 2.30
CA ARG A 524 45.83 14.04 1.69
C ARG A 524 46.54 14.06 0.34
N LYS A 525 47.19 12.94 0.03
CA LYS A 525 47.82 12.70 -1.26
C LYS A 525 46.76 12.22 -2.25
N GLY A 526 47.03 12.37 -3.54
CA GLY A 526 46.08 11.99 -4.58
C GLY A 526 46.60 12.35 -5.95
N TYR A 527 45.85 11.99 -6.99
CA TYR A 527 46.09 12.48 -8.34
C TYR A 527 44.81 12.96 -8.99
N ILE A 528 45.00 13.72 -10.07
CA ILE A 528 43.91 14.19 -10.91
C ILE A 528 44.15 13.65 -12.31
N GLN A 529 43.24 12.81 -12.79
CA GLN A 529 43.28 12.29 -14.15
C GLN A 529 42.15 12.90 -14.97
N LYS A 530 42.52 13.52 -16.08
CA LYS A 530 41.58 13.98 -17.09
C LYS A 530 41.53 12.96 -18.22
N ALA A 531 40.35 12.49 -18.56
CA ALA A 531 40.13 11.63 -19.72
C ALA A 531 38.85 12.03 -20.46
N ALA A 532 38.68 11.50 -21.67
CA ALA A 532 37.42 11.57 -22.37
C ALA A 532 36.99 10.18 -22.84
N VAL A 533 35.79 9.75 -22.44
CA VAL A 533 35.18 8.45 -22.76
C VAL A 533 34.01 8.71 -23.70
N GLY A 534 34.05 8.16 -24.92
CA GLY A 534 32.97 8.35 -25.89
C GLY A 534 32.71 9.81 -26.28
N GLY A 535 33.70 10.70 -26.11
CA GLY A 535 33.57 12.15 -26.36
C GLY A 535 33.24 13.00 -25.14
N HIS A 536 32.91 12.39 -23.99
CA HIS A 536 32.55 13.09 -22.75
C HIS A 536 33.76 13.21 -21.82
N LYS A 537 34.04 14.42 -21.33
CA LYS A 537 35.21 14.70 -20.49
C LYS A 537 34.93 14.38 -19.02
N VAL A 538 35.78 13.55 -18.43
CA VAL A 538 35.72 13.10 -17.04
C VAL A 538 37.02 13.46 -16.33
N TYR A 539 36.89 13.96 -15.11
CA TYR A 539 37.98 14.27 -14.20
C TYR A 539 37.83 13.41 -12.96
N ILE A 540 38.84 12.59 -12.67
CA ILE A 540 38.88 11.75 -11.47
C ILE A 540 39.88 12.38 -10.52
N HIS A 541 39.45 12.62 -9.29
CA HIS A 541 40.30 13.08 -8.20
C HIS A 541 40.34 12.00 -7.12
N THR A 542 41.53 11.58 -6.71
CA THR A 542 41.68 10.58 -5.64
C THR A 542 42.17 11.22 -4.35
N GLY A 543 41.76 10.65 -3.22
CA GLY A 543 42.29 10.97 -1.89
C GLY A 543 42.82 9.71 -1.22
N GLU A 544 44.09 9.73 -0.84
CA GLU A 544 44.80 8.61 -0.21
C GLU A 544 44.99 8.81 1.29
N TYR A 545 45.03 7.70 2.02
CA TYR A 545 45.54 7.65 3.39
C TYR A 545 47.07 7.78 3.42
N ASP A 546 47.65 8.01 4.60
CA ASP A 546 49.11 8.15 4.77
C ASP A 546 49.90 6.88 4.39
N ASP A 547 49.24 5.71 4.39
CA ASP A 547 49.78 4.41 3.96
C ASP A 547 49.69 4.17 2.43
N GLY A 548 49.09 5.10 1.68
CA GLY A 548 48.92 5.01 0.24
C GLY A 548 47.70 4.21 -0.22
N GLU A 549 46.83 3.78 0.70
CA GLU A 549 45.53 3.19 0.36
C GLU A 549 44.54 4.28 -0.11
N LEU A 550 43.65 3.93 -1.05
CA LEU A 550 42.63 4.84 -1.56
C LEU A 550 41.50 5.00 -0.52
N GLY A 551 41.24 6.23 -0.09
CA GLY A 551 40.22 6.55 0.91
C GLY A 551 38.99 7.26 0.35
N GLU A 552 39.12 7.99 -0.75
CA GLU A 552 38.00 8.66 -1.41
C GLU A 552 38.27 8.95 -2.89
N ILE A 553 37.19 9.14 -3.65
CA ILE A 553 37.21 9.55 -5.05
C ILE A 553 36.21 10.68 -5.29
N PHE A 554 36.52 11.58 -6.22
CA PHE A 554 35.59 12.55 -6.76
C PHE A 554 35.57 12.46 -8.28
N ILE A 555 34.39 12.69 -8.85
CA ILE A 555 34.15 12.60 -10.29
C ILE A 555 33.55 13.93 -10.73
N ASP A 556 34.27 14.65 -11.58
CA ASP A 556 33.80 15.89 -12.19
C ASP A 556 33.62 15.72 -13.70
N MET A 557 32.51 16.23 -14.20
CA MET A 557 32.14 16.19 -15.61
C MET A 557 31.62 17.56 -16.07
N HIS A 558 31.95 17.93 -17.31
CA HIS A 558 31.51 19.18 -17.93
C HIS A 558 30.66 18.90 -19.17
N LYS A 559 29.51 19.58 -19.27
CA LYS A 559 28.51 19.51 -20.35
C LYS A 559 27.52 18.33 -20.31
N GLU A 560 27.38 17.66 -19.17
CA GLU A 560 26.26 16.74 -18.90
C GLU A 560 25.09 17.44 -18.20
N GLY A 561 23.89 16.88 -18.30
CA GLY A 561 22.71 17.37 -17.59
C GLY A 561 22.89 17.34 -16.06
N ALA A 562 22.21 18.26 -15.34
CA ALA A 562 22.33 18.40 -13.89
C ALA A 562 22.02 17.10 -13.11
N ALA A 563 21.06 16.31 -13.58
CA ALA A 563 20.71 15.03 -12.98
C ALA A 563 21.86 14.01 -13.04
N PHE A 564 22.53 13.89 -14.19
CA PHE A 564 23.65 12.95 -14.35
C PHE A 564 24.87 13.36 -13.53
N ARG A 565 25.17 14.67 -13.48
CA ARG A 565 26.25 15.20 -12.62
C ARG A 565 25.98 14.93 -11.14
N SER A 566 24.76 15.18 -10.66
CA SER A 566 24.40 14.94 -9.26
C SER A 566 24.46 13.45 -8.90
N LEU A 567 24.05 12.57 -9.83
CA LEU A 567 24.15 11.13 -9.64
C LEU A 567 25.60 10.66 -9.52
N MET A 568 26.49 11.12 -10.41
CA MET A 568 27.92 10.79 -10.37
C MET A 568 28.60 11.32 -9.09
N ASN A 569 28.21 12.50 -8.62
CA ASN A 569 28.69 13.04 -7.36
C ASN A 569 28.22 12.21 -6.16
N ASN A 570 26.94 11.84 -6.09
CA ASN A 570 26.41 10.99 -5.02
C ASN A 570 27.04 9.59 -5.04
N PHE A 571 27.29 9.05 -6.23
CA PHE A 571 27.98 7.77 -6.40
C PHE A 571 29.42 7.84 -5.86
N ALA A 572 30.18 8.89 -6.21
CA ALA A 572 31.54 9.09 -5.70
C ALA A 572 31.58 9.18 -4.16
N ILE A 573 30.58 9.84 -3.55
CA ILE A 573 30.42 9.92 -2.09
C ILE A 573 30.16 8.53 -1.48
N ALA A 574 29.27 7.74 -2.07
CA ALA A 574 28.93 6.41 -1.57
C ALA A 574 30.15 5.46 -1.56
N ILE A 575 30.94 5.46 -2.65
CA ILE A 575 32.16 4.65 -2.74
C ILE A 575 33.20 5.11 -1.72
N SER A 576 33.36 6.43 -1.55
CA SER A 576 34.27 7.01 -0.56
C SER A 576 33.91 6.61 0.87
N ILE A 577 32.60 6.58 1.21
CA ILE A 577 32.13 6.08 2.50
C ILE A 577 32.44 4.58 2.63
N GLY A 578 32.17 3.78 1.60
CA GLY A 578 32.47 2.35 1.59
C GLY A 578 33.94 2.04 1.88
N LEU A 579 34.86 2.74 1.21
CA LEU A 579 36.31 2.63 1.45
C LEU A 579 36.68 3.02 2.89
N GLN A 580 36.04 4.04 3.46
CA GLN A 580 36.26 4.49 4.85
C GLN A 580 35.75 3.51 5.92
N TYR A 581 34.74 2.70 5.60
CA TYR A 581 34.26 1.62 6.46
C TYR A 581 34.99 0.29 6.23
N GLY A 582 36.08 0.31 5.44
CA GLY A 582 36.96 -0.83 5.26
C GLY A 582 36.48 -1.85 4.23
N VAL A 583 35.64 -1.43 3.27
CA VAL A 583 35.39 -2.22 2.06
C VAL A 583 36.65 -2.13 1.18
N PRO A 584 37.30 -3.26 0.83
CA PRO A 584 38.50 -3.23 0.01
C PRO A 584 38.18 -2.75 -1.41
N LEU A 585 39.11 -2.00 -2.02
CA LEU A 585 38.96 -1.45 -3.37
C LEU A 585 38.69 -2.53 -4.43
N ASP A 586 39.27 -3.73 -4.27
CA ASP A 586 39.14 -4.83 -5.23
C ASP A 586 37.68 -5.28 -5.43
N GLU A 587 36.88 -5.31 -4.35
CA GLU A 587 35.45 -5.63 -4.42
C GLU A 587 34.67 -4.61 -5.25
N PHE A 588 35.03 -3.32 -5.16
CA PHE A 588 34.43 -2.29 -6.00
C PHE A 588 34.88 -2.39 -7.45
N VAL A 589 36.15 -2.73 -7.70
CA VAL A 589 36.66 -2.93 -9.06
C VAL A 589 35.93 -4.11 -9.72
N ASP A 590 35.82 -5.25 -9.04
CA ASP A 590 35.12 -6.42 -9.59
C ASP A 590 33.63 -6.17 -9.82
N ALA A 591 32.97 -5.37 -8.96
CA ALA A 591 31.55 -5.07 -9.10
C ALA A 591 31.24 -4.12 -10.28
N PHE A 592 32.12 -3.17 -10.60
CA PHE A 592 31.81 -2.07 -11.52
C PHE A 592 32.54 -2.12 -12.88
N VAL A 593 33.57 -2.95 -13.02
CA VAL A 593 34.20 -3.20 -14.33
C VAL A 593 33.22 -3.99 -15.23
N PHE A 594 33.24 -3.70 -16.53
CA PHE A 594 32.34 -4.22 -17.58
C PHE A 594 30.87 -3.81 -17.47
N THR A 595 30.53 -2.90 -16.57
CA THR A 595 29.20 -2.27 -16.56
C THR A 595 28.98 -1.45 -17.82
N ARG A 596 27.82 -1.63 -18.47
CA ARG A 596 27.51 -1.03 -19.77
C ARG A 596 26.46 0.06 -19.64
N PHE A 597 26.83 1.29 -19.95
CA PHE A 597 25.91 2.42 -20.09
C PHE A 597 26.58 3.52 -20.92
N GLU A 598 25.78 4.33 -21.60
CA GLU A 598 26.27 5.50 -22.33
C GLU A 598 26.60 6.62 -21.32
N PRO A 599 27.74 7.32 -21.44
CA PRO A 599 28.71 7.30 -22.54
C PRO A 599 29.69 6.12 -22.53
N ALA A 600 29.81 5.44 -23.69
CA ALA A 600 30.74 4.34 -23.93
C ALA A 600 31.58 4.59 -25.18
N GLY A 601 32.80 4.08 -25.24
CA GLY A 601 33.62 4.15 -26.45
C GLY A 601 35.11 4.30 -26.19
N ARG A 602 35.81 4.85 -27.18
CA ARG A 602 37.26 5.07 -27.11
C ARG A 602 37.58 6.08 -26.01
N VAL A 603 38.60 5.75 -25.22
CA VAL A 603 39.13 6.60 -24.16
C VAL A 603 40.33 7.37 -24.70
N THR A 604 40.39 8.66 -24.41
CA THR A 604 41.52 9.54 -24.77
C THR A 604 42.00 10.29 -23.53
N GLY A 605 43.30 10.51 -23.42
CA GLY A 605 43.91 11.15 -22.24
C GLY A 605 44.35 10.17 -21.14
N ASN A 606 44.28 8.86 -21.38
CA ASN A 606 44.84 7.84 -20.50
C ASN A 606 45.66 6.85 -21.33
N ASP A 607 46.86 6.53 -20.85
CA ASP A 607 47.85 5.77 -21.62
C ASP A 607 47.67 4.24 -21.52
N ARG A 608 46.91 3.73 -20.52
CA ARG A 608 46.73 2.29 -20.27
C ARG A 608 45.33 1.77 -20.60
N VAL A 609 44.30 2.62 -20.48
CA VAL A 609 42.92 2.25 -20.81
C VAL A 609 42.49 2.96 -22.09
N GLY A 610 42.51 2.24 -23.22
CA GLY A 610 42.22 2.80 -24.55
C GLY A 610 40.74 2.78 -24.97
N SER A 611 39.90 1.96 -24.33
CA SER A 611 38.45 1.89 -24.55
C SER A 611 37.74 1.42 -23.29
N ALA A 612 36.51 1.89 -23.09
CA ALA A 612 35.66 1.49 -21.96
C ALA A 612 34.19 1.37 -22.40
N THR A 613 33.47 0.48 -21.74
CA THR A 613 32.05 0.20 -22.00
C THR A 613 31.11 1.12 -21.22
N SER A 614 31.66 1.96 -20.34
CA SER A 614 31.00 3.05 -19.65
C SER A 614 32.00 3.96 -18.92
N ILE A 615 31.53 5.06 -18.32
CA ILE A 615 32.38 5.95 -17.50
C ILE A 615 32.80 5.29 -16.18
N LEU A 616 31.93 4.52 -15.53
CA LEU A 616 32.26 3.81 -14.29
C LEU A 616 33.22 2.66 -14.58
N ASP A 617 33.00 1.93 -15.68
CA ASP A 617 33.93 0.91 -16.18
C ASP A 617 35.32 1.51 -16.40
N TYR A 618 35.41 2.71 -16.99
CA TYR A 618 36.68 3.43 -17.12
C TYR A 618 37.31 3.79 -15.76
N ILE A 619 36.55 4.38 -14.84
CA ILE A 619 37.04 4.83 -13.53
C ILE A 619 37.60 3.65 -12.73
N PHE A 620 36.86 2.54 -12.62
CA PHE A 620 37.30 1.41 -11.81
C PHE A 620 38.41 0.59 -12.46
N ARG A 621 38.50 0.56 -13.82
CA ARG A 621 39.71 0.05 -14.48
C ARG A 621 40.93 0.90 -14.16
N GLU A 622 40.82 2.23 -14.20
CA GLU A 622 41.95 3.12 -13.90
C GLU A 622 42.38 3.00 -12.43
N LEU A 623 41.44 2.91 -11.49
CA LEU A 623 41.74 2.68 -10.08
C LEU A 623 42.36 1.29 -9.84
N GLY A 624 41.86 0.25 -10.50
CA GLY A 624 42.43 -1.10 -10.43
C GLY A 624 43.85 -1.17 -10.99
N VAL A 625 44.10 -0.53 -12.14
CA VAL A 625 45.44 -0.46 -12.75
C VAL A 625 46.40 0.38 -11.90
N SER A 626 45.94 1.44 -11.25
CA SER A 626 46.82 2.39 -10.54
C SER A 626 47.08 2.04 -9.07
N TYR A 627 46.17 1.33 -8.39
CA TYR A 627 46.30 0.99 -6.96
C TYR A 627 46.46 -0.50 -6.67
N LEU A 628 45.94 -1.38 -7.55
CA LEU A 628 45.95 -2.84 -7.37
C LEU A 628 46.89 -3.56 -8.35
N ASP A 629 47.60 -2.82 -9.22
CA ASP A 629 48.51 -3.36 -10.24
C ASP A 629 47.87 -4.40 -11.20
N ARG A 630 46.55 -4.31 -11.38
CA ARG A 630 45.74 -5.21 -12.24
C ARG A 630 45.91 -4.89 -13.74
N THR A 631 47.06 -5.28 -14.28
CA THR A 631 47.44 -5.02 -15.68
C THR A 631 46.54 -5.71 -16.72
N GLU A 632 45.79 -6.75 -16.33
CA GLU A 632 44.80 -7.41 -17.17
C GLU A 632 43.59 -6.51 -17.53
N LEU A 633 43.38 -5.42 -16.79
CA LEU A 633 42.34 -4.43 -17.06
C LEU A 633 42.80 -3.35 -18.05
N ALA A 634 44.10 -3.28 -18.35
CA ALA A 634 44.67 -2.39 -19.34
C ALA A 634 44.56 -2.99 -20.75
N ASN A 635 44.12 -2.17 -21.70
CA ASN A 635 43.86 -2.60 -23.09
C ASN A 635 44.80 -1.91 -24.09
N ALA A 636 45.86 -1.25 -23.60
CA ALA A 636 46.88 -0.56 -24.39
C ALA A 636 48.28 -0.87 -23.84
N ASP A 637 49.25 -1.08 -24.72
CA ASP A 637 50.65 -1.31 -24.37
C ASP A 637 51.34 0.00 -23.96
N ALA A 638 52.13 -0.02 -22.88
CA ALA A 638 52.83 1.17 -22.39
C ALA A 638 54.13 1.42 -23.20
N GLU A 639 54.30 2.62 -23.76
CA GLU A 639 55.64 3.13 -24.05
C GLU A 639 56.28 3.60 -22.72
N PRO A 640 57.45 3.07 -22.33
CA PRO A 640 58.17 3.57 -21.17
C PRO A 640 58.65 5.01 -21.42
N LEU A 641 58.47 5.88 -20.44
CA LEU A 641 59.13 7.19 -20.37
C LEU A 641 60.62 6.96 -20.07
N ASP A 642 61.38 6.57 -21.10
CA ASP A 642 62.84 6.51 -21.03
C ASP A 642 63.39 7.93 -21.22
N ALA A 643 63.72 8.58 -20.09
CA ALA A 643 64.55 9.78 -20.07
C ALA A 643 65.99 9.39 -19.69
N ASP A 644 66.76 8.99 -20.70
CA ASP A 644 68.21 9.15 -20.90
C ASP A 644 69.21 8.76 -19.78
N GLY A 645 69.62 7.49 -19.86
CA GLY A 645 71.00 6.99 -19.89
C GLY A 645 72.13 7.71 -19.14
N LEU A 646 72.55 7.15 -17.99
CA LEU A 646 73.93 7.13 -17.49
C LEU A 646 74.13 6.01 -16.43
N GLY A 647 75.01 5.05 -16.74
CA GLY A 647 75.87 4.23 -15.86
C GLY A 647 75.39 3.69 -14.50
N ALA A 648 75.30 2.36 -14.39
CA ALA A 648 75.17 1.62 -13.13
C ALA A 648 76.31 1.94 -12.14
N GLY A 649 75.97 2.51 -10.98
CA GLY A 649 76.85 2.77 -9.84
C GLY A 649 76.24 2.23 -8.55
N LYS A 650 77.08 1.60 -7.70
CA LYS A 650 76.72 0.85 -6.49
C LYS A 650 75.83 1.62 -5.51
N ALA A 651 74.91 0.86 -4.92
CA ALA A 651 74.01 1.25 -3.85
C ALA A 651 74.75 1.78 -2.61
N ASP A 652 74.30 2.93 -2.11
CA ASP A 652 74.37 3.33 -0.72
C ASP A 652 73.08 4.09 -0.34
N GLU A 653 72.68 3.94 0.92
CA GLU A 653 71.37 4.22 1.54
C GLU A 653 70.54 5.38 0.94
N LEU A 654 69.40 5.00 0.32
CA LEU A 654 68.32 5.90 -0.10
C LEU A 654 67.25 5.96 0.99
N VAL A 655 66.87 7.17 1.40
CA VAL A 655 65.62 7.41 2.14
C VAL A 655 64.45 7.27 1.15
N PRO A 656 63.35 6.54 1.45
CA PRO A 656 62.33 6.27 0.45
C PRO A 656 61.59 7.54 0.00
N ALA A 657 61.67 7.87 -1.29
CA ALA A 657 60.89 8.94 -1.94
C ALA A 657 59.37 8.65 -1.97
N ALA A 658 58.94 7.46 -1.53
CA ALA A 658 57.54 7.03 -1.42
C ALA A 658 56.68 7.88 -0.45
N HIS A 659 57.31 8.70 0.40
CA HIS A 659 56.55 9.55 1.33
C HIS A 659 56.04 10.87 0.72
N PHE A 660 56.48 11.24 -0.49
CA PHE A 660 56.18 12.56 -1.08
C PHE A 660 55.32 12.52 -2.36
N ILE A 661 55.06 11.35 -2.93
CA ILE A 661 54.27 11.18 -4.17
C ILE A 661 53.12 10.19 -3.89
N SER A 662 51.95 10.41 -4.50
CA SER A 662 50.78 9.53 -4.37
C SER A 662 51.01 8.18 -5.08
N LYS A 663 50.56 7.09 -4.44
CA LYS A 663 50.76 5.73 -4.97
C LYS A 663 50.05 5.57 -6.32
N GLY A 664 48.86 6.14 -6.46
CA GLY A 664 48.10 6.11 -7.70
C GLY A 664 48.73 6.91 -8.86
N PHE A 665 49.42 8.02 -8.57
CA PHE A 665 50.11 8.81 -9.59
C PHE A 665 51.35 8.09 -10.13
N ALA A 666 52.11 7.46 -9.23
CA ALA A 666 53.29 6.67 -9.59
C ALA A 666 52.94 5.29 -10.18
N ARG A 667 51.66 4.87 -10.11
CA ARG A 667 51.16 3.56 -10.59
C ARG A 667 52.07 2.39 -10.18
N GLY A 668 52.49 2.39 -8.91
CA GLY A 668 53.37 1.36 -8.35
C GLY A 668 54.86 1.44 -8.74
N ALA A 669 55.26 2.31 -9.68
CA ALA A 669 56.65 2.50 -10.09
C ALA A 669 57.26 3.76 -9.43
N ALA A 670 58.06 3.59 -8.39
CA ALA A 670 58.88 4.68 -7.86
C ALA A 670 60.04 4.94 -8.84
N PRO A 671 60.22 6.15 -9.41
CA PRO A 671 61.43 6.45 -10.17
C PRO A 671 62.62 6.54 -9.21
N ASP A 672 63.64 5.71 -9.41
CA ASP A 672 64.88 5.63 -8.60
C ASP A 672 65.77 6.89 -8.67
N ASN A 673 65.32 7.97 -9.33
CA ASN A 673 66.15 9.12 -9.71
C ASN A 673 65.79 10.44 -8.97
N LEU A 674 65.17 10.38 -7.80
CA LEU A 674 64.88 11.57 -6.97
C LEU A 674 65.97 11.79 -5.90
N VAL A 675 66.91 12.69 -6.18
CA VAL A 675 67.97 13.09 -5.23
C VAL A 675 67.48 14.27 -4.38
N VAL A 676 67.25 14.04 -3.08
CA VAL A 676 67.07 15.12 -2.10
C VAL A 676 68.44 15.56 -1.59
N LEU A 677 68.88 16.77 -1.95
CA LEU A 677 70.13 17.34 -1.42
C LEU A 677 69.95 17.68 0.08
N PRO A 678 70.78 17.13 1.00
CA PRO A 678 70.64 17.41 2.42
C PRO A 678 71.25 18.78 2.75
N PHE A 679 70.42 19.70 3.25
CA PHE A 679 70.90 20.92 3.88
C PHE A 679 71.57 20.61 5.23
N GLY A 680 72.74 21.20 5.43
CA GLY A 680 73.64 20.93 6.54
C GLY A 680 73.06 21.22 7.94
N LYS A 681 73.53 20.39 8.88
CA LYS A 681 73.33 20.47 10.33
C LYS A 681 73.50 21.88 10.89
N ARG A 682 72.59 22.28 11.78
CA ARG A 682 72.93 23.06 12.98
C ARG A 682 71.88 22.87 14.08
N GLU A 683 72.35 22.27 15.17
CA GLU A 683 71.72 22.29 16.50
C GLU A 683 71.90 23.69 17.15
N PRO A 684 71.23 23.98 18.29
CA PRO A 684 70.25 25.04 18.40
C PRO A 684 70.80 26.27 19.13
N GLU A 685 70.29 27.47 18.81
CA GLU A 685 70.40 28.63 19.69
C GLU A 685 69.18 29.55 19.52
N GLN A 686 68.61 29.94 20.65
CA GLN A 686 67.54 30.93 20.76
C GLN A 686 67.98 32.26 20.15
N ARG A 687 67.15 32.85 19.28
CA ARG A 687 67.23 34.29 18.99
C ARG A 687 65.86 34.90 18.70
N VAL A 688 65.63 35.97 19.45
CA VAL A 688 64.54 36.94 19.40
C VAL A 688 64.67 37.83 18.14
N VAL A 689 63.59 38.58 17.82
CA VAL A 689 63.52 39.81 16.97
C VAL A 689 63.17 39.50 15.49
N SER A 690 62.28 40.19 14.75
CA SER A 690 61.42 41.39 14.90
C SER A 690 60.33 41.38 13.83
N VAL A 691 59.16 41.93 14.14
CA VAL A 691 58.17 42.41 13.15
C VAL A 691 58.76 43.61 12.40
N ALA A 692 58.85 43.55 11.08
CA ALA A 692 59.10 44.71 10.23
C ALA A 692 57.81 45.03 9.47
N ASN A 693 57.24 46.21 9.75
CA ASN A 693 55.99 46.71 9.17
C ASN A 693 56.09 46.84 7.64
N ALA A 694 55.11 46.29 6.92
CA ALA A 694 54.89 46.60 5.51
C ALA A 694 53.90 47.78 5.42
N ASP A 695 54.33 48.90 4.82
CA ASP A 695 53.46 50.06 4.58
C ASP A 695 52.56 49.82 3.36
N ALA A 696 51.28 50.22 3.45
CA ALA A 696 50.32 50.13 2.35
C ALA A 696 50.60 51.17 1.26
N CYS A 697 50.33 50.81 0.00
CA CYS A 697 50.40 51.76 -1.11
C CYS A 697 49.38 52.89 -0.95
N PRO A 698 49.78 54.18 -1.00
CA PRO A 698 48.85 55.29 -0.82
C PRO A 698 47.85 55.47 -1.98
N ALA A 699 48.09 54.87 -3.14
CA ALA A 699 47.20 54.98 -4.30
C ALA A 699 46.10 53.89 -4.33
N CYS A 700 46.39 52.67 -3.89
CA CYS A 700 45.44 51.55 -3.96
C CYS A 700 45.27 50.75 -2.66
N GLY A 701 46.02 51.06 -1.61
CA GLY A 701 45.93 50.42 -0.29
C GLY A 701 46.57 49.03 -0.19
N ASP A 702 47.18 48.51 -1.27
CA ASP A 702 47.80 47.18 -1.27
C ASP A 702 49.21 47.21 -0.65
N PHE A 703 49.58 46.15 0.09
CA PHE A 703 50.83 46.06 0.86
C PHE A 703 52.01 45.50 0.06
N THR A 704 51.83 45.34 -1.25
CA THR A 704 52.82 44.81 -2.20
C THR A 704 53.77 45.88 -2.74
N LEU A 705 54.11 46.86 -1.90
CA LEU A 705 55.05 47.92 -2.27
C LEU A 705 56.48 47.38 -2.22
N GLN A 706 57.15 47.30 -3.37
CA GLN A 706 58.51 46.78 -3.45
C GLN A 706 59.50 47.88 -3.81
N GLN A 707 60.63 47.88 -3.12
CA GLN A 707 61.69 48.85 -3.35
C GLN A 707 62.56 48.39 -4.51
N ARG A 708 62.35 48.98 -5.70
CA ARG A 708 63.16 48.70 -6.90
C ARG A 708 64.13 49.86 -7.10
N GLY A 709 65.27 49.78 -6.41
CA GLY A 709 66.30 50.82 -6.40
C GLY A 709 65.98 51.98 -5.45
N ALA A 710 66.14 53.23 -5.92
CA ALA A 710 65.90 54.44 -5.12
C ALA A 710 64.42 54.86 -5.07
N VAL A 711 63.51 54.14 -5.75
CA VAL A 711 62.08 54.43 -5.85
C VAL A 711 61.29 53.20 -5.43
N ARG A 712 60.18 53.41 -4.71
CA ARG A 712 59.24 52.33 -4.35
C ARG A 712 58.11 52.29 -5.37
N VAL A 713 57.83 51.10 -5.88
CA VAL A 713 56.79 50.87 -6.90
C VAL A 713 55.85 49.80 -6.40
N CYS A 714 54.55 50.04 -6.51
CA CYS A 714 53.53 49.05 -6.20
C CYS A 714 53.42 48.05 -7.37
N ASP A 715 53.59 46.75 -7.08
CA ASP A 715 53.47 45.72 -8.12
C ASP A 715 52.01 45.51 -8.58
N SER A 716 51.02 45.87 -7.76
CA SER A 716 49.58 45.74 -8.11
C SER A 716 49.07 46.84 -9.06
N CYS A 717 49.41 48.11 -8.82
CA CYS A 717 48.87 49.24 -9.62
C CYS A 717 49.92 49.97 -10.46
N GLY A 718 51.19 49.61 -10.35
CA GLY A 718 52.29 50.21 -11.12
C GLY A 718 52.66 51.65 -10.74
N THR A 719 52.04 52.21 -9.69
CA THR A 719 52.33 53.57 -9.22
C THR A 719 53.71 53.62 -8.58
N ALA A 720 54.58 54.49 -9.08
CA ALA A 720 55.90 54.75 -8.52
C ALA A 720 55.85 55.98 -7.60
N GLU A 721 56.22 55.83 -6.33
CA GLU A 721 56.34 56.96 -5.41
C GLU A 721 57.53 57.84 -5.80
N SER A 722 57.28 58.92 -6.53
CA SER A 722 58.26 59.98 -6.75
C SER A 722 58.43 60.78 -5.45
N LYS A 723 59.59 60.66 -4.78
CA LYS A 723 60.00 61.63 -3.75
C LYS A 723 60.23 62.99 -4.42
N LYS A 724 59.20 63.84 -4.49
CA LYS A 724 59.43 65.29 -4.41
C LYS A 724 59.70 65.60 -2.95
N GLY A 725 60.79 66.32 -2.69
CA GLY A 725 61.07 66.89 -1.37
C GLY A 725 59.99 67.85 -0.92
#